data_AF-M3JRK0-F1
#
_entry.id   AF-M3JRK0-F1
#
_cell.length_a   1.000
_cell.length_b   1.000
_cell.length_c   1.000
_cell.angle_alpha   90.00
_cell.angle_beta   90.00
_cell.angle_gamma   90.00
#
_symmetry.space_group_name_H-M   'P 1'
#
loop_
_entity.id
_entity.type
_entity.pdbx_description
1 polymer ?
#
loop_
_entity_poly.entity_id
_entity_poly.type
_entity_poly.pdbx_seq_one_letter_code
_entity_poly.pdbx_strand_id
1 'polypeptide(L)'
;MSTHRPFQLTHGSIEHTFLAPNDLFFNYSQLKDEFNKTLPEPTEGFAGDDEPSSPAELYGKFLGFISTFPQFSQILQLSLEDFQQRFLGNNDNIHSFAVKLLEDETYPTTITKVKENIIKNYYKAIKSTKKVESNLLYHCKHDAKLAAIFGGQGNTDDYFEELRELYTLYQGLIEDLLLSIAAKLNQLHPSFDKIFTQGLNILSWLKHPETTPDQDYLLSVPVSCPVICIIQLCHYTITCKVLGLTPGEFRDSLRWSTGHSQGLVTAVAISSSDSWESFNTNALAAVSLLLFIGARCLSTYPRTTLPPTMLQDSLEHGEGRPSPMLSVRDLSIEQVEKFIKQTNSHLPKEKHIAISLVNGARNLVVSGPPESLYGFNLNLRNQKAPNGLDQSRVPFSERKLKCSNRFLPIFAPFHSHLLADATDLILDDVQQHKLAFKNLQIPVYDTFDGSNLQESKQPVIERIVKSITELPVHWEAATEHKATHILDFGPGGVSGLGVLTHRNKEGTGARIIIAGTLDSNPLDDEYGFKHELFQTSSDKAIKWAPNWLEQYKPTLVKTSKGKVYVNTKFSQLLGRAPLMVPGMTPSTVNPEIVAASLNAGYHIELAGGGYFSGPMMTKAIDDVVANIKPGYGLGINLIYVNPFMLQWGIPLIKELREKGYPIQSLTIGAGVPSIEVATEYIEELGLTHLGLKPGSIDAISQ
;
A
#
# COMPACT_ATOMS: atom_id res chain seq x y z
N MET A 1 10.10 -48.52 -20.42
CA MET A 1 9.95 -47.18 -21.03
C MET A 1 8.49 -46.79 -20.89
N SER A 2 8.16 -45.80 -20.05
CA SER A 2 6.77 -45.34 -19.94
C SER A 2 6.43 -44.58 -21.23
N THR A 3 5.59 -45.17 -22.06
CA THR A 3 5.04 -44.54 -23.27
C THR A 3 3.99 -43.51 -22.83
N HIS A 4 4.15 -42.25 -23.26
CA HIS A 4 3.21 -41.17 -22.96
C HIS A 4 2.34 -40.88 -24.18
N ARG A 5 1.11 -40.42 -23.97
CA ARG A 5 0.16 -40.02 -25.04
C ARG A 5 -0.33 -38.59 -24.81
N PRO A 6 -0.44 -37.77 -25.87
CA PRO A 6 -1.02 -36.43 -25.77
C PRO A 6 -2.44 -36.48 -25.23
N PHE A 7 -2.71 -35.62 -24.25
CA PHE A 7 -4.00 -35.41 -23.63
C PHE A 7 -4.35 -33.92 -23.72
N GLN A 8 -5.57 -33.60 -24.11
CA GLN A 8 -5.99 -32.24 -24.41
C GLN A 8 -7.21 -31.88 -23.57
N LEU A 9 -7.13 -30.78 -22.82
CA LEU A 9 -8.27 -30.09 -22.22
C LEU A 9 -8.74 -29.01 -23.20
N THR A 10 -10.04 -28.84 -23.36
CA THR A 10 -10.66 -27.95 -24.35
C THR A 10 -11.87 -27.26 -23.74
N HIS A 11 -11.97 -25.95 -23.90
CA HIS A 11 -13.16 -25.16 -23.53
C HIS A 11 -13.31 -24.00 -24.52
N GLY A 12 -14.37 -23.95 -25.33
CA GLY A 12 -14.48 -22.96 -26.40
C GLY A 12 -13.26 -22.96 -27.33
N SER A 13 -12.59 -21.82 -27.46
CA SER A 13 -11.34 -21.67 -28.25
C SER A 13 -10.04 -21.86 -27.44
N ILE A 14 -10.11 -22.08 -26.12
CA ILE A 14 -8.91 -22.35 -25.29
C ILE A 14 -8.63 -23.85 -25.20
N GLU A 15 -7.36 -24.19 -25.39
CA GLU A 15 -6.90 -25.57 -25.33
C GLU A 15 -5.59 -25.67 -24.54
N HIS A 16 -5.46 -26.73 -23.76
CA HIS A 16 -4.23 -27.07 -23.07
C HIS A 16 -3.88 -28.54 -23.31
N THR A 17 -2.74 -28.79 -23.98
CA THR A 17 -2.25 -30.14 -24.28
C THR A 17 -1.04 -30.48 -23.43
N PHE A 18 -1.10 -31.62 -22.74
CA PHE A 18 0.00 -32.19 -21.94
C PHE A 18 0.15 -33.69 -22.20
N LEU A 19 1.21 -34.31 -21.67
CA LEU A 19 1.53 -35.71 -21.91
C LEU A 19 1.08 -36.59 -20.73
N ALA A 20 0.04 -37.41 -20.94
CA ALA A 20 -0.44 -38.35 -19.93
C ALA A 20 0.25 -39.73 -20.09
N PRO A 21 0.61 -40.43 -19.00
CA PRO A 21 1.08 -41.82 -19.08
C PRO A 21 0.02 -42.74 -19.68
N ASN A 22 0.42 -43.66 -20.57
CA ASN A 22 -0.52 -44.54 -21.28
C ASN A 22 -1.36 -45.43 -20.36
N ASP A 23 -0.78 -45.89 -19.27
CA ASP A 23 -1.42 -46.71 -18.23
C ASP A 23 -2.51 -45.96 -17.45
N LEU A 24 -2.43 -44.61 -17.42
CA LEU A 24 -3.41 -43.75 -16.74
C LEU A 24 -4.39 -43.07 -17.70
N PHE A 25 -4.19 -43.18 -19.01
CA PHE A 25 -4.95 -42.43 -20.03
C PHE A 25 -6.46 -42.65 -19.94
N PHE A 26 -6.90 -43.87 -19.64
CA PHE A 26 -8.32 -44.20 -19.46
C PHE A 26 -8.94 -43.41 -18.29
N ASN A 27 -8.26 -43.40 -17.14
CA ASN A 27 -8.70 -42.67 -15.95
C ASN A 27 -8.66 -41.15 -16.17
N TYR A 28 -7.64 -40.63 -16.86
CA TYR A 28 -7.58 -39.23 -17.28
C TYR A 28 -8.79 -38.84 -18.14
N SER A 29 -9.17 -39.70 -19.09
CA SER A 29 -10.32 -39.47 -19.97
C SER A 29 -11.64 -39.41 -19.17
N GLN A 30 -11.83 -40.34 -18.23
CA GLN A 30 -12.99 -40.33 -17.35
C GLN A 30 -13.10 -39.03 -16.53
N LEU A 31 -11.97 -38.54 -15.98
CA LEU A 31 -11.93 -37.28 -15.24
C LEU A 31 -12.25 -36.07 -16.13
N LYS A 32 -11.75 -36.06 -17.38
CA LYS A 32 -12.07 -34.99 -18.33
C LYS A 32 -13.56 -34.98 -18.70
N ASP A 33 -14.16 -36.14 -18.93
CA ASP A 33 -15.58 -36.22 -19.29
C ASP A 33 -16.48 -35.67 -18.17
N GLU A 34 -16.15 -35.94 -16.91
CA GLU A 34 -16.86 -35.34 -15.77
C GLU A 34 -16.52 -33.86 -15.59
N PHE A 35 -15.26 -33.46 -15.77
CA PHE A 35 -14.83 -32.06 -15.67
C PHE A 35 -15.54 -31.18 -16.70
N ASN A 36 -15.66 -31.63 -17.95
CA ASN A 36 -16.32 -30.89 -19.02
C ASN A 36 -17.79 -30.57 -18.70
N LYS A 37 -18.48 -31.42 -17.93
CA LYS A 37 -19.87 -31.16 -17.49
C LYS A 37 -19.98 -30.08 -16.43
N THR A 38 -18.86 -29.74 -15.77
CA THR A 38 -18.81 -28.70 -14.72
C THR A 38 -18.47 -27.31 -15.26
N LEU A 39 -18.04 -27.22 -16.52
CA LEU A 39 -17.75 -25.94 -17.17
C LEU A 39 -19.05 -25.30 -17.68
N PRO A 40 -19.21 -23.97 -17.56
CA PRO A 40 -20.32 -23.26 -18.17
C PRO A 40 -20.21 -23.29 -19.71
N GLU A 41 -21.27 -22.89 -20.41
CA GLU A 41 -21.19 -22.68 -21.87
C GLU A 41 -20.21 -21.54 -22.21
N PRO A 42 -19.41 -21.67 -23.29
CA PRO A 42 -18.45 -20.63 -23.64
C PRO A 42 -19.08 -19.28 -23.94
N THR A 43 -18.64 -18.21 -23.28
CA THR A 43 -19.09 -16.84 -23.55
C THR A 43 -18.13 -16.07 -24.45
N GLU A 44 -18.59 -14.97 -25.06
CA GLU A 44 -17.72 -14.10 -25.86
C GLU A 44 -16.60 -13.54 -24.99
N GLY A 45 -15.34 -13.75 -25.41
CA GLY A 45 -14.17 -13.34 -24.64
C GLY A 45 -14.01 -14.07 -23.30
N PHE A 46 -14.71 -15.18 -23.09
CA PHE A 46 -14.72 -15.93 -21.83
C PHE A 46 -15.08 -15.06 -20.62
N ALA A 47 -16.03 -14.13 -20.76
CA ALA A 47 -16.33 -13.11 -19.77
C ALA A 47 -16.90 -13.65 -18.44
N GLY A 48 -17.54 -14.83 -18.42
CA GLY A 48 -18.17 -15.38 -17.21
C GLY A 48 -17.21 -15.58 -16.04
N ASP A 49 -17.64 -15.28 -14.80
CA ASP A 49 -16.75 -15.33 -13.61
C ASP A 49 -16.20 -16.74 -13.32
N ASP A 50 -17.04 -17.77 -13.50
CA ASP A 50 -16.67 -19.19 -13.32
C ASP A 50 -16.04 -19.81 -14.58
N GLU A 51 -15.85 -19.02 -15.64
CA GLU A 51 -15.32 -19.45 -16.92
C GLU A 51 -13.81 -19.17 -17.02
N PRO A 52 -12.96 -20.18 -17.29
CA PRO A 52 -11.53 -19.95 -17.47
C PRO A 52 -11.29 -19.17 -18.77
N SER A 53 -10.42 -18.16 -18.74
CA SER A 53 -10.08 -17.35 -19.92
C SER A 53 -8.68 -17.58 -20.50
N SER A 54 -7.89 -18.47 -19.90
CA SER A 54 -6.55 -18.84 -20.38
C SER A 54 -6.29 -20.35 -20.29
N PRO A 55 -5.33 -20.91 -21.06
CA PRO A 55 -4.93 -22.31 -20.93
C PRO A 55 -4.45 -22.68 -19.53
N ALA A 56 -3.78 -21.75 -18.85
CA ALA A 56 -3.33 -21.92 -17.47
C ALA A 56 -4.51 -22.01 -16.49
N GLU A 57 -5.53 -21.17 -16.67
CA GLU A 57 -6.76 -21.21 -15.86
C GLU A 57 -7.56 -22.48 -16.10
N LEU A 58 -7.68 -22.93 -17.36
CA LEU A 58 -8.36 -24.18 -17.68
C LEU A 58 -7.67 -25.37 -16.99
N TYR A 59 -6.34 -25.43 -17.03
CA TYR A 59 -5.61 -26.49 -16.37
C TYR A 59 -5.64 -26.37 -14.84
N GLY A 60 -5.56 -25.15 -14.30
CA GLY A 60 -5.72 -24.87 -12.87
C GLY A 60 -7.09 -25.32 -12.34
N LYS A 61 -8.17 -25.04 -13.08
CA LYS A 61 -9.53 -25.50 -12.74
C LYS A 61 -9.63 -27.02 -12.77
N PHE A 62 -8.98 -27.68 -13.73
CA PHE A 62 -8.89 -29.14 -13.76
C PHE A 62 -8.13 -29.70 -12.56
N LEU A 63 -7.02 -29.09 -12.12
CA LEU A 63 -6.31 -29.47 -10.89
C LEU A 63 -7.22 -29.36 -9.65
N GLY A 64 -7.99 -28.27 -9.57
CA GLY A 64 -8.97 -28.07 -8.50
C GLY A 64 -10.08 -29.12 -8.49
N PHE A 65 -10.52 -29.55 -9.67
CA PHE A 65 -11.51 -30.61 -9.84
C PHE A 65 -10.96 -31.98 -9.43
N ILE A 66 -9.80 -32.41 -9.95
CA ILE A 66 -9.23 -33.72 -9.62
C ILE A 66 -8.88 -33.84 -8.12
N SER A 67 -8.58 -32.72 -7.46
CA SER A 67 -8.30 -32.68 -6.01
C SER A 67 -9.48 -33.14 -5.14
N THR A 68 -10.73 -33.08 -5.64
CA THR A 68 -11.90 -33.54 -4.89
C THR A 68 -12.10 -35.05 -4.93
N PHE A 69 -11.27 -35.78 -5.67
CA PHE A 69 -11.36 -37.24 -5.84
C PHE A 69 -10.12 -37.95 -5.29
N PRO A 70 -10.09 -38.31 -3.99
CA PRO A 70 -8.93 -38.94 -3.34
C PRO A 70 -8.43 -40.22 -4.04
N GLN A 71 -9.33 -40.96 -4.69
CA GLN A 71 -9.01 -42.19 -5.43
C GLN A 71 -8.08 -41.96 -6.63
N PHE A 72 -7.98 -40.74 -7.15
CA PHE A 72 -7.12 -40.38 -8.28
C PHE A 72 -5.84 -39.64 -7.86
N SER A 73 -5.35 -39.90 -6.64
CA SER A 73 -4.20 -39.21 -6.06
C SER A 73 -2.91 -39.24 -6.92
N GLN A 74 -2.68 -40.32 -7.67
CA GLN A 74 -1.55 -40.43 -8.61
C GLN A 74 -1.69 -39.47 -9.80
N ILE A 75 -2.90 -39.32 -10.33
CA ILE A 75 -3.21 -38.39 -11.44
C ILE A 75 -3.05 -36.94 -10.99
N LEU A 76 -3.56 -36.63 -9.80
CA LEU A 76 -3.40 -35.30 -9.19
C LEU A 76 -1.92 -34.94 -9.03
N GLN A 77 -1.10 -35.85 -8.50
CA GLN A 77 0.32 -35.59 -8.32
C GLN A 77 1.03 -35.34 -9.66
N LEU A 78 0.81 -36.19 -10.66
CA LEU A 78 1.43 -36.04 -11.98
C LEU A 78 0.97 -34.76 -12.69
N SER A 79 -0.32 -34.42 -12.60
CA SER A 79 -0.86 -33.19 -13.19
C SER A 79 -0.30 -31.95 -12.50
N LEU A 80 -0.13 -32.00 -11.18
CA LEU A 80 0.45 -30.89 -10.42
C LEU A 80 1.93 -30.70 -10.78
N GLU A 81 2.71 -31.79 -10.91
CA GLU A 81 4.10 -31.73 -11.36
C GLU A 81 4.22 -31.17 -12.78
N ASP A 82 3.34 -31.59 -13.70
CA ASP A 82 3.28 -31.06 -15.06
C ASP A 82 2.93 -29.57 -15.08
N PHE A 83 1.90 -29.15 -14.32
CA PHE A 83 1.54 -27.73 -14.17
C PHE A 83 2.72 -26.89 -13.65
N GLN A 84 3.42 -27.37 -12.61
CA GLN A 84 4.58 -26.69 -12.05
C GLN A 84 5.71 -26.56 -13.08
N GLN A 85 6.04 -27.63 -13.79
CA GLN A 85 7.07 -27.61 -14.83
C GLN A 85 6.70 -26.71 -16.00
N ARG A 86 5.41 -26.69 -16.38
CA ARG A 86 4.93 -25.97 -17.54
C ARG A 86 4.79 -24.47 -17.31
N PHE A 87 4.27 -24.08 -16.14
CA PHE A 87 3.87 -22.69 -15.88
C PHE A 87 4.72 -22.00 -14.80
N LEU A 88 5.25 -22.73 -13.82
CA LEU A 88 5.99 -22.13 -12.71
C LEU A 88 7.52 -22.15 -12.93
N GLY A 89 8.03 -22.99 -13.84
CA GLY A 89 9.44 -23.06 -14.20
C GLY A 89 10.39 -23.11 -12.98
N ASN A 90 11.68 -22.81 -13.18
CA ASN A 90 12.64 -22.72 -12.07
C ASN A 90 12.65 -21.34 -11.36
N ASN A 91 11.85 -20.39 -11.82
CA ASN A 91 12.04 -18.96 -11.55
C ASN A 91 10.77 -18.22 -11.11
N ASP A 92 9.64 -18.91 -10.95
CA ASP A 92 8.36 -18.27 -10.61
C ASP A 92 7.59 -19.00 -9.51
N ASN A 93 6.94 -18.24 -8.63
CA ASN A 93 5.97 -18.77 -7.69
C ASN A 93 4.56 -18.61 -8.27
N ILE A 94 3.60 -19.42 -7.83
CA ILE A 94 2.21 -19.34 -8.27
C ILE A 94 1.61 -17.92 -8.14
N HIS A 95 2.02 -17.13 -7.15
CA HIS A 95 1.52 -15.75 -6.95
C HIS A 95 2.09 -14.76 -7.96
N SER A 96 3.38 -14.86 -8.30
CA SER A 96 3.98 -14.00 -9.32
C SER A 96 3.56 -14.43 -10.72
N PHE A 97 3.37 -15.73 -10.95
CA PHE A 97 2.73 -16.25 -12.16
C PHE A 97 1.30 -15.73 -12.34
N ALA A 98 0.50 -15.73 -11.26
CA ALA A 98 -0.85 -15.18 -11.25
C ALA A 98 -0.89 -13.70 -11.69
N VAL A 99 0.05 -12.87 -11.22
CA VAL A 99 0.11 -11.46 -11.64
C VAL A 99 0.53 -11.32 -13.10
N LYS A 100 1.45 -12.16 -13.59
CA LYS A 100 1.84 -12.16 -15.01
C LYS A 100 0.68 -12.51 -15.95
N LEU A 101 -0.25 -13.38 -15.52
CA LEU A 101 -1.45 -13.67 -16.31
C LEU A 101 -2.33 -12.43 -16.51
N LEU A 102 -2.33 -11.49 -15.56
CA LEU A 102 -3.07 -10.23 -15.69
C LEU A 102 -2.46 -9.27 -16.72
N GLU A 103 -1.17 -9.45 -17.05
CA GLU A 103 -0.44 -8.65 -18.03
C GLU A 103 -0.53 -9.25 -19.46
N ASP A 104 -1.11 -10.44 -19.62
CA ASP A 104 -1.20 -11.12 -20.92
C ASP A 104 -2.37 -10.58 -21.77
N GLU A 105 -2.04 -9.86 -22.85
CA GLU A 105 -3.02 -9.35 -23.81
C GLU A 105 -3.67 -10.45 -24.67
N THR A 106 -3.03 -11.62 -24.79
CA THR A 106 -3.51 -12.76 -25.60
C THR A 106 -4.70 -13.44 -24.93
N TYR A 107 -4.65 -13.55 -23.60
CA TYR A 107 -5.68 -14.19 -22.78
C TYR A 107 -6.11 -13.23 -21.67
N PRO A 108 -6.89 -12.18 -22.00
CA PRO A 108 -7.35 -11.23 -21.00
C PRO A 108 -8.09 -11.94 -19.86
N THR A 109 -7.70 -11.62 -18.63
CA THR A 109 -8.30 -12.19 -17.42
C THR A 109 -8.48 -11.14 -16.34
N THR A 110 -9.16 -11.51 -15.26
CA THR A 110 -9.41 -10.65 -14.11
C THR A 110 -8.75 -11.23 -12.86
N ILE A 111 -8.44 -10.37 -11.89
CA ILE A 111 -7.85 -10.80 -10.62
C ILE A 111 -8.73 -11.85 -9.90
N THR A 112 -10.06 -11.72 -10.00
CA THR A 112 -11.02 -12.68 -9.43
C THR A 112 -10.83 -14.07 -10.04
N LYS A 113 -10.75 -14.17 -11.36
CA LYS A 113 -10.53 -15.45 -12.07
C LYS A 113 -9.18 -16.05 -11.72
N VAL A 114 -8.14 -15.24 -11.69
CA VAL A 114 -6.80 -15.71 -11.33
C VAL A 114 -6.77 -16.25 -9.89
N LYS A 115 -7.41 -15.56 -8.93
CA LYS A 115 -7.49 -16.03 -7.55
C LYS A 115 -8.25 -17.37 -7.45
N GLU A 116 -9.43 -17.47 -8.04
CA GLU A 116 -10.30 -18.66 -7.95
C GLU A 116 -9.81 -19.84 -8.80
N ASN A 117 -9.41 -19.61 -10.05
CA ASN A 117 -9.05 -20.66 -10.99
C ASN A 117 -7.60 -21.14 -10.83
N ILE A 118 -6.68 -20.27 -10.38
CA ILE A 118 -5.25 -20.60 -10.23
C ILE A 118 -4.88 -20.79 -8.76
N ILE A 119 -4.91 -19.72 -7.95
CA ILE A 119 -4.34 -19.72 -6.61
C ILE A 119 -5.04 -20.74 -5.71
N LYS A 120 -6.37 -20.65 -5.62
CA LYS A 120 -7.20 -21.57 -4.84
C LYS A 120 -6.99 -23.02 -5.24
N ASN A 121 -7.10 -23.32 -6.53
CA ASN A 121 -7.00 -24.68 -7.02
C ASN A 121 -5.59 -25.26 -6.86
N TYR A 122 -4.54 -24.45 -7.01
CA TYR A 122 -3.18 -24.86 -6.73
C TYR A 122 -3.00 -25.23 -5.24
N TYR A 123 -3.42 -24.36 -4.31
CA TYR A 123 -3.26 -24.64 -2.87
C TYR A 123 -4.20 -25.75 -2.36
N LYS A 124 -5.32 -26.00 -3.06
CA LYS A 124 -6.18 -27.16 -2.83
C LYS A 124 -5.55 -28.47 -3.33
N ALA A 125 -4.79 -28.40 -4.42
CA ALA A 125 -4.14 -29.56 -5.06
C ALA A 125 -2.83 -29.99 -4.36
N ILE A 126 -2.05 -29.04 -3.82
CA ILE A 126 -0.77 -29.37 -3.19
C ILE A 126 -0.96 -30.03 -1.83
N LYS A 127 -0.15 -31.04 -1.51
CA LYS A 127 -0.18 -31.72 -0.19
C LYS A 127 0.77 -31.09 0.83
N SER A 128 1.90 -30.58 0.36
CA SER A 128 2.93 -29.96 1.21
C SER A 128 3.72 -28.96 0.39
N THR A 129 4.00 -27.80 0.96
CA THR A 129 4.92 -26.82 0.40
C THR A 129 6.36 -27.21 0.72
N LYS A 130 7.24 -27.12 -0.27
CA LYS A 130 8.68 -27.26 -0.04
C LYS A 130 9.22 -25.96 0.53
N LYS A 131 10.26 -26.05 1.36
CA LYS A 131 11.00 -24.86 1.81
C LYS A 131 11.67 -24.20 0.61
N VAL A 132 11.32 -22.95 0.35
CA VAL A 132 11.85 -22.17 -0.77
C VAL A 132 12.39 -20.85 -0.24
N GLU A 133 13.64 -20.54 -0.57
CA GLU A 133 14.22 -19.24 -0.29
C GLU A 133 13.79 -18.24 -1.36
N SER A 134 12.91 -17.31 -0.99
CA SER A 134 12.56 -16.18 -1.85
C SER A 134 13.70 -15.19 -1.98
N ASN A 135 13.71 -14.42 -3.06
CA ASN A 135 14.72 -13.40 -3.32
C ASN A 135 14.79 -12.38 -2.18
N LEU A 136 13.62 -11.98 -1.65
CA LEU A 136 13.54 -11.07 -0.52
C LEU A 136 14.24 -11.66 0.72
N LEU A 137 13.98 -12.92 1.06
CA LEU A 137 14.63 -13.58 2.20
C LEU A 137 16.13 -13.83 1.98
N TYR A 138 16.55 -14.09 0.74
CA TYR A 138 17.96 -14.15 0.38
C TYR A 138 18.65 -12.80 0.69
N HIS A 139 18.06 -11.69 0.24
CA HIS A 139 18.59 -10.34 0.49
C HIS A 139 18.58 -9.95 1.98
N CYS A 140 17.66 -10.48 2.79
CA CYS A 140 17.65 -10.23 4.24
C CYS A 140 18.90 -10.72 4.98
N LYS A 141 19.64 -11.66 4.39
CA LYS A 141 20.91 -12.15 4.93
C LYS A 141 22.08 -11.21 4.63
N HIS A 142 21.89 -10.22 3.75
CA HIS A 142 22.95 -9.40 3.19
C HIS A 142 22.68 -7.90 3.37
N ASP A 143 21.69 -7.36 2.69
CA ASP A 143 21.46 -5.93 2.51
C ASP A 143 20.03 -5.46 2.84
N ALA A 144 19.03 -6.34 2.74
CA ALA A 144 17.66 -6.03 3.10
C ALA A 144 17.40 -6.16 4.61
N LYS A 145 16.50 -5.32 5.11
CA LYS A 145 16.00 -5.29 6.49
C LYS A 145 14.49 -5.31 6.45
N LEU A 146 13.91 -6.47 6.78
CA LEU A 146 12.46 -6.62 6.86
C LEU A 146 11.92 -6.16 8.21
N ALA A 147 10.75 -5.54 8.17
CA ALA A 147 9.91 -5.32 9.33
C ALA A 147 8.49 -5.78 9.04
N ALA A 148 7.76 -6.21 10.08
CA ALA A 148 6.35 -6.56 9.98
C ALA A 148 5.51 -5.57 10.77
N ILE A 149 4.48 -5.02 10.13
CA ILE A 149 3.47 -4.17 10.74
C ILE A 149 2.09 -4.83 10.66
N PHE A 150 1.26 -4.54 11.67
CA PHE A 150 -0.08 -5.10 11.79
C PHE A 150 -1.10 -3.98 11.95
N GLY A 151 -2.11 -3.94 11.07
CA GLY A 151 -3.19 -2.96 11.07
C GLY A 151 -4.09 -2.97 12.30
N GLY A 152 -4.81 -1.88 12.52
CA GLY A 152 -5.80 -1.75 13.60
C GLY A 152 -7.23 -2.00 13.14
N GLN A 153 -8.19 -1.50 13.91
CA GLN A 153 -9.59 -1.37 13.49
C GLN A 153 -9.79 -0.16 12.57
N GLY A 154 -10.83 -0.21 11.75
CA GLY A 154 -11.31 0.96 11.01
C GLY A 154 -10.65 1.22 9.65
N ASN A 155 -9.83 0.28 9.15
CA ASN A 155 -9.21 0.39 7.82
C ASN A 155 -10.21 0.14 6.66
N THR A 156 -11.25 -0.66 6.89
CA THR A 156 -12.30 -0.98 5.91
C THR A 156 -13.62 -1.24 6.63
N ASP A 157 -14.73 -0.92 5.96
CA ASP A 157 -16.09 -1.18 6.45
C ASP A 157 -16.42 -2.70 6.36
N ASP A 158 -15.83 -3.42 5.39
CA ASP A 158 -16.14 -4.83 5.06
C ASP A 158 -14.98 -5.79 5.39
N TYR A 159 -14.40 -5.65 6.58
CA TYR A 159 -13.20 -6.41 6.97
C TYR A 159 -13.42 -7.94 6.96
N PHE A 160 -14.63 -8.44 7.15
CA PHE A 160 -14.92 -9.88 7.21
C PHE A 160 -14.77 -10.56 5.84
N GLU A 161 -14.99 -9.82 4.75
CA GLU A 161 -14.84 -10.36 3.39
C GLU A 161 -13.39 -10.70 3.08
N GLU A 162 -12.42 -10.01 3.71
CA GLU A 162 -11.01 -10.40 3.63
C GLU A 162 -10.76 -11.77 4.26
N LEU A 163 -11.41 -12.10 5.38
CA LEU A 163 -11.33 -13.45 5.97
C LEU A 163 -12.04 -14.48 5.08
N ARG A 164 -13.16 -14.11 4.45
CA ARG A 164 -13.89 -14.98 3.53
C ARG A 164 -13.05 -15.33 2.30
N GLU A 165 -12.40 -14.34 1.70
CA GLU A 165 -11.47 -14.53 0.60
C GLU A 165 -10.30 -15.42 1.04
N LEU A 166 -9.68 -15.14 2.18
CA LEU A 166 -8.60 -15.97 2.73
C LEU A 166 -9.00 -17.43 2.92
N TYR A 167 -10.17 -17.68 3.52
CA TYR A 167 -10.70 -19.02 3.72
C TYR A 167 -11.00 -19.71 2.39
N THR A 168 -11.55 -18.99 1.42
CA THR A 168 -11.87 -19.52 0.09
C THR A 168 -10.62 -19.92 -0.69
N LEU A 169 -9.58 -19.08 -0.67
CA LEU A 169 -8.36 -19.30 -1.45
C LEU A 169 -7.37 -20.25 -0.79
N TYR A 170 -7.22 -20.15 0.54
CA TYR A 170 -6.14 -20.83 1.26
C TYR A 170 -6.67 -21.79 2.34
N GLN A 171 -7.89 -22.32 2.18
CA GLN A 171 -8.55 -23.20 3.17
C GLN A 171 -7.58 -24.23 3.76
N GLY A 172 -6.92 -25.03 2.90
CA GLY A 172 -6.00 -26.09 3.33
C GLY A 172 -4.76 -25.60 4.09
N LEU A 173 -4.43 -24.31 4.03
CA LEU A 173 -3.31 -23.73 4.78
C LEU A 173 -3.74 -23.19 6.16
N ILE A 174 -4.98 -22.73 6.33
CA ILE A 174 -5.42 -22.03 7.55
C ILE A 174 -6.53 -22.74 8.33
N GLU A 175 -7.14 -23.80 7.80
CA GLU A 175 -8.27 -24.48 8.45
C GLU A 175 -7.90 -25.01 9.85
N ASP A 176 -6.74 -25.62 10.04
CA ASP A 176 -6.29 -26.12 11.37
C ASP A 176 -6.18 -25.01 12.42
N LEU A 177 -5.69 -23.83 12.02
CA LEU A 177 -5.57 -22.66 12.88
C LEU A 177 -6.96 -22.12 13.23
N LEU A 178 -7.83 -21.97 12.24
CA LEU A 178 -9.18 -21.46 12.42
C LEU A 178 -10.03 -22.40 13.29
N LEU A 179 -9.90 -23.71 13.14
CA LEU A 179 -10.56 -24.70 13.99
C LEU A 179 -10.14 -24.54 15.46
N SER A 180 -8.84 -24.42 15.71
CA SER A 180 -8.29 -24.21 17.05
C SER A 180 -8.78 -22.90 17.67
N ILE A 181 -8.75 -21.81 16.90
CA ILE A 181 -9.21 -20.50 17.35
C ILE A 181 -10.72 -20.50 17.61
N ALA A 182 -11.53 -21.03 16.71
CA ALA A 182 -12.98 -21.08 16.87
C ALA A 182 -13.37 -21.92 18.09
N ALA A 183 -12.70 -23.04 18.34
CA ALA A 183 -12.90 -23.84 19.55
C ALA A 183 -12.60 -23.02 20.82
N LYS A 184 -11.50 -22.25 20.81
CA LYS A 184 -11.14 -21.38 21.94
C LYS A 184 -12.14 -20.25 22.15
N LEU A 185 -12.59 -19.59 21.09
CA LEU A 185 -13.60 -18.53 21.17
C LEU A 185 -14.95 -19.09 21.65
N ASN A 186 -15.37 -20.25 21.18
CA ASN A 186 -16.59 -20.93 21.66
C ASN A 186 -16.50 -21.32 23.14
N GLN A 187 -15.30 -21.59 23.67
CA GLN A 187 -15.10 -21.82 25.10
C GLN A 187 -15.28 -20.53 25.93
N LEU A 188 -14.83 -19.39 25.41
CA LEU A 188 -14.84 -18.12 26.14
C LEU A 188 -16.15 -17.34 25.97
N HIS A 189 -16.77 -17.42 24.80
CA HIS A 189 -17.97 -16.69 24.39
C HIS A 189 -19.15 -16.78 25.40
N PRO A 190 -19.49 -17.95 25.97
CA PRO A 190 -20.60 -18.05 26.93
C PRO A 190 -20.43 -17.18 28.19
N SER A 191 -19.20 -16.79 28.53
CA SER A 191 -18.94 -15.89 29.68
C SER A 191 -19.38 -14.45 29.42
N PHE A 192 -19.70 -14.12 28.16
CA PHE A 192 -20.11 -12.80 27.69
C PHE A 192 -21.42 -12.87 26.86
N ASP A 193 -22.29 -13.83 27.17
CA ASP A 193 -23.53 -14.13 26.44
C ASP A 193 -24.42 -12.90 26.14
N LYS A 194 -24.54 -11.97 27.09
CA LYS A 194 -25.34 -10.73 26.94
C LYS A 194 -24.77 -9.76 25.91
N ILE A 195 -23.50 -9.88 25.57
CA ILE A 195 -22.82 -9.04 24.57
C ILE A 195 -22.95 -9.66 23.18
N PHE A 196 -22.76 -10.98 23.09
CA PHE A 196 -22.76 -11.72 21.83
C PHE A 196 -24.12 -12.30 21.49
N THR A 197 -25.13 -11.43 21.28
CA THR A 197 -26.51 -11.85 21.08
C THR A 197 -26.76 -12.68 19.81
N GLN A 198 -25.88 -12.56 18.79
CA GLN A 198 -25.94 -13.35 17.55
C GLN A 198 -24.85 -14.44 17.49
N GLY A 199 -24.16 -14.70 18.62
CA GLY A 199 -23.06 -15.67 18.70
C GLY A 199 -21.73 -15.18 18.09
N LEU A 200 -20.73 -16.07 18.11
CA LEU A 200 -19.39 -15.84 17.53
C LEU A 200 -18.90 -17.09 16.77
N ASN A 201 -19.78 -17.72 15.99
CA ASN A 201 -19.45 -18.94 15.26
C ASN A 201 -18.86 -18.65 13.88
N ILE A 202 -17.61 -18.17 13.87
CA ILE A 202 -16.89 -17.73 12.67
C ILE A 202 -16.85 -18.83 11.59
N LEU A 203 -16.65 -20.09 11.97
CA LEU A 203 -16.62 -21.20 11.01
C LEU A 203 -17.97 -21.41 10.32
N SER A 204 -19.09 -21.22 11.03
CA SER A 204 -20.42 -21.25 10.40
C SER A 204 -20.55 -20.13 9.37
N TRP A 205 -20.15 -18.91 9.72
CA TRP A 205 -20.24 -17.74 8.83
C TRP A 205 -19.39 -17.87 7.56
N LEU A 206 -18.25 -18.57 7.66
CA LEU A 206 -17.39 -18.88 6.51
C LEU A 206 -17.94 -20.01 5.64
N LYS A 207 -18.46 -21.09 6.23
CA LYS A 207 -19.01 -22.25 5.49
C LYS A 207 -20.40 -22.01 4.92
N HIS A 208 -21.18 -21.17 5.58
CA HIS A 208 -22.58 -20.87 5.30
C HIS A 208 -22.77 -19.34 5.34
N PRO A 209 -22.47 -18.63 4.23
CA PRO A 209 -22.56 -17.17 4.17
C PRO A 209 -23.92 -16.61 4.63
N GLU A 210 -25.00 -17.34 4.39
CA GLU A 210 -26.37 -17.02 4.82
C GLU A 210 -26.57 -16.98 6.35
N THR A 211 -25.65 -17.59 7.11
CA THR A 211 -25.65 -17.55 8.59
C THR A 211 -24.84 -16.39 9.16
N THR A 212 -24.20 -15.59 8.30
CA THR A 212 -23.40 -14.43 8.73
C THR A 212 -24.33 -13.35 9.29
N PRO A 213 -24.04 -12.80 10.48
CA PRO A 213 -24.71 -11.62 11.01
C PRO A 213 -24.62 -10.41 10.07
N ASP A 214 -25.45 -9.40 10.32
CA ASP A 214 -25.34 -8.14 9.62
C ASP A 214 -24.00 -7.43 9.89
N GLN A 215 -23.63 -6.52 9.00
CA GLN A 215 -22.38 -5.79 9.06
C GLN A 215 -22.24 -4.93 10.33
N ASP A 216 -23.33 -4.43 10.90
CA ASP A 216 -23.28 -3.61 12.11
C ASP A 216 -22.88 -4.45 13.34
N TYR A 217 -23.38 -5.69 13.42
CA TYR A 217 -22.93 -6.68 14.41
C TYR A 217 -21.48 -7.11 14.16
N LEU A 218 -21.09 -7.37 12.91
CA LEU A 218 -19.70 -7.73 12.59
C LEU A 218 -18.72 -6.60 12.95
N LEU A 219 -19.08 -5.35 12.69
CA LEU A 219 -18.27 -4.18 13.04
C LEU A 219 -18.30 -3.86 14.54
N SER A 220 -19.18 -4.48 15.32
CA SER A 220 -19.15 -4.36 16.78
C SER A 220 -17.79 -4.79 17.32
N VAL A 221 -17.29 -4.04 18.30
CA VAL A 221 -15.94 -4.20 18.85
C VAL A 221 -15.68 -5.60 19.44
N PRO A 222 -16.62 -6.24 20.17
CA PRO A 222 -16.45 -7.62 20.65
C PRO A 222 -16.25 -8.66 19.53
N VAL A 223 -16.80 -8.42 18.33
CA VAL A 223 -16.69 -9.32 17.18
C VAL A 223 -15.46 -8.96 16.33
N SER A 224 -15.33 -7.69 15.96
CA SER A 224 -14.26 -7.22 15.07
C SER A 224 -12.86 -7.33 15.68
N CYS A 225 -12.68 -7.07 16.98
CA CYS A 225 -11.36 -7.17 17.63
C CYS A 225 -10.70 -8.55 17.43
N PRO A 226 -11.33 -9.67 17.86
CA PRO A 226 -10.73 -10.99 17.66
C PRO A 226 -10.66 -11.39 16.19
N VAL A 227 -11.66 -11.05 15.35
CA VAL A 227 -11.66 -11.47 13.94
C VAL A 227 -10.58 -10.76 13.11
N ILE A 228 -10.28 -9.49 13.38
CA ILE A 228 -9.16 -8.80 12.73
C ILE A 228 -7.81 -9.43 13.10
N CYS A 229 -7.64 -9.85 14.35
CA CYS A 229 -6.45 -10.62 14.74
C CYS A 229 -6.36 -11.96 14.02
N ILE A 230 -7.49 -12.65 13.82
CA ILE A 230 -7.54 -13.88 13.01
C ILE A 230 -7.06 -13.61 11.59
N ILE A 231 -7.52 -12.54 10.93
CA ILE A 231 -7.07 -12.16 9.58
C ILE A 231 -5.55 -12.00 9.54
N GLN A 232 -4.99 -11.26 10.50
CA GLN A 232 -3.55 -11.00 10.58
C GLN A 232 -2.74 -12.29 10.81
N LEU A 233 -3.19 -13.14 11.72
CA LEU A 233 -2.57 -14.44 12.01
C LEU A 233 -2.67 -15.38 10.81
N CYS A 234 -3.77 -15.35 10.06
CA CYS A 234 -3.94 -16.11 8.82
C CYS A 234 -2.97 -15.63 7.74
N HIS A 235 -2.83 -14.32 7.50
CA HIS A 235 -1.86 -13.81 6.52
C HIS A 235 -0.42 -14.18 6.87
N TYR A 236 -0.04 -14.07 8.14
CA TYR A 236 1.27 -14.50 8.63
C TYR A 236 1.47 -16.02 8.44
N THR A 237 0.46 -16.82 8.77
CA THR A 237 0.46 -18.28 8.60
C THR A 237 0.61 -18.69 7.13
N ILE A 238 -0.17 -18.08 6.24
CA ILE A 238 -0.10 -18.32 4.79
C ILE A 238 1.30 -17.99 4.29
N THR A 239 1.85 -16.84 4.69
CA THR A 239 3.21 -16.44 4.28
C THR A 239 4.25 -17.47 4.71
N CYS A 240 4.22 -17.90 5.98
CA CYS A 240 5.13 -18.94 6.47
C CYS A 240 4.95 -20.27 5.72
N LYS A 241 3.70 -20.74 5.54
CA LYS A 241 3.42 -22.01 4.86
C LYS A 241 3.79 -21.96 3.38
N VAL A 242 3.51 -20.87 2.66
CA VAL A 242 3.87 -20.71 1.23
C VAL A 242 5.39 -20.75 1.04
N LEU A 243 6.16 -20.14 1.94
CA LEU A 243 7.63 -20.18 1.93
C LEU A 243 8.20 -21.51 2.47
N GLY A 244 7.35 -22.37 3.06
CA GLY A 244 7.76 -23.61 3.72
C GLY A 244 8.63 -23.37 4.95
N LEU A 245 8.38 -22.29 5.69
CA LEU A 245 9.08 -21.90 6.90
C LEU A 245 8.21 -22.15 8.15
N THR A 246 8.88 -22.42 9.27
CA THR A 246 8.25 -22.30 10.58
C THR A 246 8.03 -20.82 10.94
N PRO A 247 7.06 -20.49 11.82
CA PRO A 247 6.85 -19.13 12.29
C PRO A 247 8.10 -18.44 12.87
N GLY A 248 8.95 -19.20 13.56
CA GLY A 248 10.21 -18.75 14.15
C GLY A 248 11.27 -18.45 13.10
N GLU A 249 11.47 -19.35 12.13
CA GLU A 249 12.41 -19.09 11.02
C GLU A 249 12.03 -17.85 10.21
N PHE A 250 10.74 -17.63 9.95
CA PHE A 250 10.29 -16.41 9.29
C PHE A 250 10.49 -15.18 10.19
N ARG A 251 10.19 -15.29 11.48
CA ARG A 251 10.42 -14.23 12.47
C ARG A 251 11.90 -13.83 12.56
N ASP A 252 12.81 -14.79 12.45
CA ASP A 252 14.26 -14.53 12.50
C ASP A 252 14.77 -13.77 11.27
N SER A 253 14.01 -13.75 10.17
CA SER A 253 14.27 -12.90 9.01
C SER A 253 13.83 -11.44 9.21
N LEU A 254 12.98 -11.17 10.20
CA LEU A 254 12.50 -9.84 10.56
C LEU A 254 13.50 -9.16 11.50
N ARG A 255 13.79 -7.88 11.25
CA ARG A 255 14.62 -7.04 12.13
C ARG A 255 13.86 -6.51 13.33
N TRP A 256 12.58 -6.23 13.15
CA TRP A 256 11.66 -5.74 14.17
C TRP A 256 10.21 -5.87 13.71
N SER A 257 9.28 -5.69 14.65
CA SER A 257 7.86 -5.61 14.35
C SER A 257 7.16 -4.58 15.24
N THR A 258 5.98 -4.12 14.85
CA THR A 258 5.05 -3.37 15.71
C THR A 258 3.64 -3.51 15.15
N GLY A 259 2.64 -2.97 15.81
CA GLY A 259 1.27 -2.98 15.32
C GLY A 259 0.53 -1.72 15.71
N HIS A 260 -0.34 -1.26 14.81
CA HIS A 260 -1.16 -0.07 15.02
C HIS A 260 -2.37 -0.42 15.86
N SER A 261 -2.60 0.35 16.93
CA SER A 261 -3.70 0.11 17.87
C SER A 261 -3.72 -1.36 18.33
N GLN A 262 -4.82 -2.09 18.11
CA GLN A 262 -4.94 -3.49 18.49
C GLN A 262 -3.95 -4.45 17.79
N GLY A 263 -3.39 -4.08 16.63
CA GLY A 263 -2.44 -4.92 15.89
C GLY A 263 -1.15 -5.20 16.68
N LEU A 264 -0.86 -4.41 17.71
CA LEU A 264 0.28 -4.60 18.61
C LEU A 264 0.25 -5.97 19.30
N VAL A 265 -0.95 -6.50 19.59
CA VAL A 265 -1.12 -7.84 20.17
C VAL A 265 -0.55 -8.91 19.24
N THR A 266 -0.83 -8.81 17.94
CA THR A 266 -0.33 -9.76 16.94
C THR A 266 1.18 -9.64 16.76
N ALA A 267 1.74 -8.42 16.77
CA ALA A 267 3.19 -8.20 16.73
C ALA A 267 3.92 -8.91 17.89
N VAL A 268 3.35 -8.84 19.09
CA VAL A 268 3.87 -9.55 20.27
C VAL A 268 3.68 -11.07 20.16
N ALA A 269 2.54 -11.52 19.64
CA ALA A 269 2.29 -12.94 19.42
C ALA A 269 3.30 -13.56 18.44
N ILE A 270 3.61 -12.90 17.32
CA ILE A 270 4.61 -13.40 16.36
C ILE A 270 6.02 -13.37 16.95
N SER A 271 6.36 -12.33 17.72
CA SER A 271 7.70 -12.22 18.34
C SER A 271 7.90 -13.27 19.42
N SER A 272 6.82 -13.81 19.99
CA SER A 272 6.83 -14.89 20.98
C SER A 272 6.75 -16.30 20.37
N SER A 273 6.55 -16.42 19.06
CA SER A 273 6.24 -17.70 18.39
C SER A 273 7.47 -18.30 17.71
N ASP A 274 7.66 -19.61 17.79
CA ASP A 274 8.81 -20.31 17.22
C ASP A 274 8.37 -21.47 16.31
N SER A 275 7.92 -22.59 16.89
CA SER A 275 7.28 -23.68 16.15
C SER A 275 5.80 -23.40 15.86
N TRP A 276 5.18 -24.20 14.97
CA TRP A 276 3.73 -24.17 14.73
C TRP A 276 2.89 -24.42 16.01
N GLU A 277 3.38 -25.24 16.94
CA GLU A 277 2.72 -25.50 18.23
C GLU A 277 2.75 -24.27 19.13
N SER A 278 3.93 -23.65 19.27
CA SER A 278 4.07 -22.42 20.06
C SER A 278 3.31 -21.25 19.42
N PHE A 279 3.27 -21.17 18.09
CA PHE A 279 2.48 -20.20 17.35
C PHE A 279 1.00 -20.37 17.63
N ASN A 280 0.47 -21.59 17.57
CA ASN A 280 -0.93 -21.84 17.91
C ASN A 280 -1.24 -21.42 19.36
N THR A 281 -0.35 -21.71 20.31
CA THR A 281 -0.51 -21.29 21.71
C THR A 281 -0.61 -19.76 21.84
N ASN A 282 0.31 -19.02 21.19
CA ASN A 282 0.33 -17.56 21.23
C ASN A 282 -0.83 -16.95 20.44
N ALA A 283 -1.25 -17.57 19.33
CA ALA A 283 -2.43 -17.18 18.56
C ALA A 283 -3.70 -17.27 19.41
N LEU A 284 -3.88 -18.38 20.14
CA LEU A 284 -5.00 -18.56 21.07
C LEU A 284 -4.98 -17.52 22.20
N ALA A 285 -3.80 -17.17 22.73
CA ALA A 285 -3.66 -16.10 23.71
C ALA A 285 -4.03 -14.72 23.13
N ALA A 286 -3.57 -14.42 21.91
CA ALA A 286 -3.85 -13.16 21.21
C ALA A 286 -5.34 -12.95 20.94
N VAL A 287 -6.04 -13.95 20.39
CA VAL A 287 -7.49 -13.86 20.13
C VAL A 287 -8.30 -13.82 21.42
N SER A 288 -7.85 -14.52 22.48
CA SER A 288 -8.51 -14.46 23.80
C SER A 288 -8.37 -13.06 24.42
N LEU A 289 -7.18 -12.46 24.34
CA LEU A 289 -6.94 -11.11 24.83
C LEU A 289 -7.81 -10.09 24.09
N LEU A 290 -7.90 -10.18 22.76
CA LEU A 290 -8.71 -9.27 21.96
C LEU A 290 -10.22 -9.49 22.11
N LEU A 291 -10.65 -10.70 22.46
CA LEU A 291 -12.02 -10.95 22.90
C LEU A 291 -12.34 -10.18 24.19
N PHE A 292 -11.44 -10.23 25.19
CA PHE A 292 -11.62 -9.49 26.45
C PHE A 292 -11.58 -7.98 26.23
N ILE A 293 -10.61 -7.47 25.47
CA ILE A 293 -10.54 -6.06 25.08
C ILE A 293 -11.86 -5.65 24.43
N GLY A 294 -12.32 -6.41 23.43
CA GLY A 294 -13.55 -6.10 22.72
C GLY A 294 -14.79 -6.06 23.62
N ALA A 295 -14.97 -7.10 24.44
CA ALA A 295 -16.10 -7.24 25.35
C ALA A 295 -16.12 -6.18 26.46
N ARG A 296 -14.98 -5.94 27.12
CA ARG A 296 -14.87 -4.98 28.23
C ARG A 296 -14.94 -3.54 27.74
N CYS A 297 -14.36 -3.20 26.58
CA CYS A 297 -14.46 -1.85 26.04
C CYS A 297 -15.91 -1.51 25.67
N LEU A 298 -16.65 -2.44 25.05
CA LEU A 298 -18.08 -2.21 24.77
C LEU A 298 -18.91 -2.15 26.06
N SER A 299 -18.61 -2.97 27.07
CA SER A 299 -19.33 -2.94 28.35
C SER A 299 -19.10 -1.65 29.14
N THR A 300 -17.90 -1.09 29.02
CA THR A 300 -17.49 0.15 29.70
C THR A 300 -18.06 1.38 29.01
N TYR A 301 -18.04 1.41 27.68
CA TYR A 301 -18.66 2.45 26.88
C TYR A 301 -19.63 1.84 25.85
N PRO A 302 -20.86 1.50 26.27
CA PRO A 302 -21.86 0.94 25.37
C PRO A 302 -22.26 1.93 24.28
N ARG A 303 -22.51 1.42 23.09
CA ARG A 303 -23.03 2.24 22.00
C ARG A 303 -24.40 2.80 22.37
N THR A 304 -24.53 4.12 22.30
CA THR A 304 -25.81 4.83 22.44
C THR A 304 -26.38 5.19 21.07
N THR A 305 -27.70 5.17 20.95
CA THR A 305 -28.39 5.64 19.73
C THR A 305 -28.19 7.14 19.56
N LEU A 306 -27.70 7.57 18.39
CA LEU A 306 -27.64 8.99 18.04
C LEU A 306 -29.00 9.48 17.50
N PRO A 307 -29.35 10.76 17.72
CA PRO A 307 -30.49 11.38 17.06
C PRO A 307 -30.41 11.23 15.53
N PRO A 308 -31.51 10.80 14.85
CA PRO A 308 -31.52 10.65 13.39
C PRO A 308 -31.13 11.91 12.63
N THR A 309 -31.43 13.10 13.19
CA THR A 309 -31.06 14.39 12.62
C THR A 309 -29.55 14.58 12.52
N MET A 310 -28.78 14.16 13.53
CA MET A 310 -27.31 14.25 13.52
C MET A 310 -26.69 13.28 12.51
N LEU A 311 -27.25 12.07 12.43
CA LEU A 311 -26.81 11.08 11.44
C LEU A 311 -27.03 11.61 10.02
N GLN A 312 -28.24 12.08 9.72
CA GLN A 312 -28.60 12.56 8.40
C GLN A 312 -27.73 13.76 7.99
N ASP A 313 -27.56 14.74 8.88
CA ASP A 313 -26.71 15.91 8.61
C ASP A 313 -25.24 15.52 8.38
N SER A 314 -24.69 14.57 9.14
CA SER A 314 -23.32 14.06 8.96
C SER A 314 -23.13 13.41 7.58
N LEU A 315 -24.11 12.62 7.14
CA LEU A 315 -24.09 11.97 5.82
C LEU A 315 -24.20 12.98 4.68
N GLU A 316 -25.09 13.97 4.80
CA GLU A 316 -25.26 15.04 3.80
C GLU A 316 -23.99 15.88 3.59
N HIS A 317 -23.14 15.98 4.62
CA HIS A 317 -21.86 16.68 4.56
C HIS A 317 -20.67 15.77 4.24
N GLY A 318 -20.91 14.49 3.91
CA GLY A 318 -19.87 13.53 3.51
C GLY A 318 -18.94 13.10 4.65
N GLU A 319 -19.36 13.25 5.91
CA GLU A 319 -18.53 12.97 7.09
C GLU A 319 -18.66 11.51 7.56
N GLY A 320 -19.57 10.74 6.96
CA GLY A 320 -19.84 9.35 7.33
C GLY A 320 -20.80 9.21 8.52
N ARG A 321 -21.08 7.97 8.92
CA ARG A 321 -21.94 7.65 10.06
C ARG A 321 -21.20 7.99 11.36
N PRO A 322 -21.75 8.84 12.25
CA PRO A 322 -21.08 9.19 13.51
C PRO A 322 -20.68 7.96 14.33
N SER A 323 -19.44 7.99 14.80
CA SER A 323 -18.81 6.93 15.59
C SER A 323 -17.89 7.56 16.64
N PRO A 324 -17.38 6.79 17.63
CA PRO A 324 -16.53 7.33 18.69
C PRO A 324 -15.10 7.70 18.25
N MET A 325 -14.75 7.55 16.96
CA MET A 325 -13.43 7.90 16.41
C MET A 325 -13.56 8.62 15.07
N LEU A 326 -12.93 9.78 14.95
CA LEU A 326 -13.01 10.66 13.79
C LEU A 326 -11.61 10.88 13.19
N SER A 327 -11.41 10.52 11.92
CA SER A 327 -10.19 10.84 11.19
C SER A 327 -10.23 12.29 10.71
N VAL A 328 -9.12 13.01 10.90
CA VAL A 328 -8.90 14.39 10.45
C VAL A 328 -7.59 14.43 9.67
N ARG A 329 -7.67 14.79 8.38
CA ARG A 329 -6.53 14.87 7.45
C ARG A 329 -6.26 16.31 7.04
N ASP A 330 -5.05 16.55 6.58
CA ASP A 330 -4.57 17.82 6.04
C ASP A 330 -4.50 18.98 7.05
N LEU A 331 -4.55 18.69 8.35
CA LEU A 331 -4.29 19.64 9.44
C LEU A 331 -3.11 19.16 10.30
N SER A 332 -2.31 20.10 10.83
CA SER A 332 -1.26 19.74 11.79
C SER A 332 -1.85 19.42 13.17
N ILE A 333 -1.05 18.76 14.01
CA ILE A 333 -1.45 18.43 15.38
C ILE A 333 -1.88 19.68 16.17
N GLU A 334 -1.13 20.77 16.08
CA GLU A 334 -1.42 22.01 16.82
C GLU A 334 -2.72 22.66 16.35
N GLN A 335 -3.02 22.55 15.05
CA GLN A 335 -4.29 23.04 14.49
C GLN A 335 -5.46 22.23 15.03
N VAL A 336 -5.36 20.90 15.03
CA VAL A 336 -6.41 20.01 15.56
C VAL A 336 -6.62 20.22 17.06
N GLU A 337 -5.54 20.29 17.85
CA GLU A 337 -5.62 20.58 19.29
C GLU A 337 -6.31 21.90 19.60
N LYS A 338 -6.07 22.94 18.79
CA LYS A 338 -6.77 24.22 18.93
C LYS A 338 -8.29 24.06 18.77
N PHE A 339 -8.75 23.32 17.76
CA PHE A 339 -10.17 23.04 17.55
C PHE A 339 -10.75 22.15 18.67
N ILE A 340 -9.98 21.16 19.14
CA ILE A 340 -10.37 20.32 20.28
C ILE A 340 -10.58 21.18 21.53
N LYS A 341 -9.65 22.09 21.84
CA LYS A 341 -9.76 22.99 23.00
C LYS A 341 -11.00 23.88 22.92
N GLN A 342 -11.34 24.38 21.73
CA GLN A 342 -12.55 25.18 21.50
C GLN A 342 -13.83 24.34 21.70
N THR A 343 -13.85 23.10 21.23
CA THR A 343 -14.98 22.20 21.44
C THR A 343 -15.12 21.83 22.93
N ASN A 344 -14.02 21.39 23.56
CA ASN A 344 -14.00 20.94 24.95
C ASN A 344 -14.32 22.04 25.97
N SER A 345 -14.10 23.33 25.65
CA SER A 345 -14.47 24.43 26.55
C SER A 345 -15.97 24.54 26.80
N HIS A 346 -16.80 23.91 25.96
CA HIS A 346 -18.25 23.89 26.08
C HIS A 346 -18.78 22.55 26.63
N LEU A 347 -17.90 21.60 26.95
CA LEU A 347 -18.26 20.24 27.33
C LEU A 347 -17.74 19.89 28.72
N PRO A 348 -18.46 19.07 29.50
CA PRO A 348 -17.94 18.48 30.73
C PRO A 348 -16.84 17.44 30.41
N LYS A 349 -16.01 17.08 31.41
CA LYS A 349 -14.82 16.23 31.21
C LYS A 349 -15.14 14.85 30.64
N GLU A 350 -16.28 14.29 31.03
CA GLU A 350 -16.79 13.00 30.59
C GLU A 350 -17.13 13.03 29.09
N LYS A 351 -17.30 14.22 28.51
CA LYS A 351 -17.54 14.44 27.08
C LYS A 351 -16.37 15.06 26.34
N HIS A 352 -15.21 15.19 26.99
CA HIS A 352 -14.03 15.72 26.31
C HIS A 352 -13.58 14.77 25.20
N ILE A 353 -13.13 15.37 24.11
CA ILE A 353 -12.48 14.67 23.00
C ILE A 353 -10.97 14.86 23.09
N ALA A 354 -10.21 13.88 22.65
CA ALA A 354 -8.75 13.92 22.66
C ALA A 354 -8.19 13.29 21.38
N ILE A 355 -6.96 13.67 21.03
CA ILE A 355 -6.24 12.99 19.95
C ILE A 355 -5.90 11.59 20.42
N SER A 356 -6.36 10.59 19.67
CA SER A 356 -6.13 9.17 19.95
C SER A 356 -5.04 8.58 19.09
N LEU A 357 -4.97 8.95 17.80
CA LEU A 357 -3.96 8.45 16.89
C LEU A 357 -3.29 9.61 16.16
N VAL A 358 -1.97 9.70 16.27
CA VAL A 358 -1.10 10.53 15.43
C VAL A 358 -0.51 9.61 14.38
N ASN A 359 -1.25 9.44 13.28
CA ASN A 359 -0.89 8.53 12.20
C ASN A 359 0.22 9.09 11.30
N GLY A 360 0.37 10.41 11.25
CA GLY A 360 1.45 11.12 10.57
C GLY A 360 1.32 12.63 10.77
N ALA A 361 2.25 13.41 10.24
CA ALA A 361 2.31 14.86 10.44
C ALA A 361 0.99 15.62 10.16
N ARG A 362 0.18 15.14 9.21
CA ARG A 362 -1.14 15.72 8.86
C ARG A 362 -2.27 14.69 8.79
N ASN A 363 -2.15 13.58 9.49
CA ASN A 363 -3.16 12.53 9.55
C ASN A 363 -3.37 12.16 11.01
N LEU A 364 -4.49 12.59 11.58
CA LEU A 364 -4.82 12.41 12.98
C LEU A 364 -6.17 11.71 13.14
N VAL A 365 -6.39 11.12 14.30
CA VAL A 365 -7.68 10.61 14.73
C VAL A 365 -7.99 11.16 16.11
N VAL A 366 -9.23 11.60 16.28
CA VAL A 366 -9.77 12.15 17.52
C VAL A 366 -10.81 11.17 18.06
N SER A 367 -10.68 10.77 19.32
CA SER A 367 -11.63 9.91 20.03
C SER A 367 -12.45 10.69 21.04
N GLY A 368 -13.68 10.25 21.25
CA GLY A 368 -14.60 10.80 22.26
C GLY A 368 -16.04 10.35 22.01
N PRO A 369 -17.03 10.90 22.73
CA PRO A 369 -18.42 10.58 22.46
C PRO A 369 -18.81 11.00 21.04
N PRO A 370 -19.56 10.18 20.28
CA PRO A 370 -19.95 10.49 18.91
C PRO A 370 -20.63 11.86 18.76
N GLU A 371 -21.43 12.29 19.72
CA GLU A 371 -22.10 13.59 19.70
C GLU A 371 -21.13 14.77 19.90
N SER A 372 -20.04 14.55 20.64
CA SER A 372 -19.02 15.58 20.88
C SER A 372 -18.11 15.71 19.65
N LEU A 373 -17.78 14.59 19.00
CA LEU A 373 -17.07 14.56 17.72
C LEU A 373 -17.89 15.19 16.59
N TYR A 374 -19.22 15.00 16.59
CA TYR A 374 -20.11 15.71 15.69
C TYR A 374 -20.06 17.23 15.93
N GLY A 375 -20.09 17.69 17.18
CA GLY A 375 -19.90 19.10 17.52
C GLY A 375 -18.54 19.67 17.05
N PHE A 376 -17.48 18.86 17.14
CA PHE A 376 -16.17 19.20 16.58
C PHE A 376 -16.21 19.35 15.04
N ASN A 377 -16.90 18.45 14.33
CA ASN A 377 -17.09 18.58 12.88
C ASN A 377 -17.88 19.84 12.51
N LEU A 378 -18.94 20.17 13.24
CA LEU A 378 -19.70 21.41 13.02
C LEU A 378 -18.81 22.66 13.13
N ASN A 379 -17.91 22.68 14.12
CA ASN A 379 -16.89 23.72 14.21
C ASN A 379 -16.04 23.73 12.94
N LEU A 380 -15.39 22.61 12.61
CA LEU A 380 -14.55 22.51 11.41
C LEU A 380 -15.25 22.95 10.12
N ARG A 381 -16.54 22.62 9.91
CA ARG A 381 -17.33 23.07 8.75
C ARG A 381 -17.34 24.58 8.60
N ASN A 382 -17.44 25.31 9.72
CA ASN A 382 -17.47 26.77 9.70
C ASN A 382 -16.12 27.39 9.33
N GLN A 383 -15.01 26.69 9.59
CA GLN A 383 -13.66 27.21 9.34
C GLN A 383 -12.98 26.64 8.10
N LYS A 384 -13.39 25.46 7.62
CA LYS A 384 -12.84 24.85 6.40
C LYS A 384 -13.43 25.46 5.14
N ALA A 385 -12.66 25.49 4.07
CA ALA A 385 -13.15 25.82 2.75
C ALA A 385 -14.07 24.72 2.22
N PRO A 386 -15.12 25.05 1.46
CA PRO A 386 -15.87 24.06 0.69
C PRO A 386 -14.97 23.29 -0.27
N ASN A 387 -15.30 22.03 -0.50
CA ASN A 387 -14.66 21.21 -1.54
C ASN A 387 -14.83 21.91 -2.90
N GLY A 388 -13.76 21.95 -3.69
CA GLY A 388 -13.77 22.64 -5.00
C GLY A 388 -13.68 24.17 -4.95
N LEU A 389 -13.60 24.80 -3.76
CA LEU A 389 -13.30 26.24 -3.71
C LEU A 389 -11.92 26.49 -4.33
N ASP A 390 -11.89 27.15 -5.49
CA ASP A 390 -10.64 27.56 -6.12
C ASP A 390 -10.03 28.73 -5.35
N GLN A 391 -8.84 28.50 -4.81
CA GLN A 391 -8.03 29.49 -4.10
C GLN A 391 -6.72 29.78 -4.84
N SER A 392 -6.59 29.36 -6.10
CA SER A 392 -5.40 29.56 -6.95
C SER A 392 -5.04 31.04 -7.07
N ARG A 393 -6.04 31.92 -7.11
CA ARG A 393 -5.91 33.38 -7.21
C ARG A 393 -5.88 34.11 -5.86
N VAL A 394 -5.99 33.38 -4.74
CA VAL A 394 -5.86 33.93 -3.38
C VAL A 394 -4.43 33.72 -2.89
N PRO A 395 -3.74 34.75 -2.36
CA PRO A 395 -2.41 34.61 -1.77
C PRO A 395 -2.36 33.49 -0.73
N PHE A 396 -1.28 32.70 -0.73
CA PHE A 396 -1.19 31.47 0.07
C PHE A 396 -1.54 31.64 1.55
N SER A 397 -1.05 32.71 2.20
CA SER A 397 -1.26 32.99 3.63
C SER A 397 -2.69 33.37 4.00
N GLU A 398 -3.51 33.78 3.04
CA GLU A 398 -4.90 34.20 3.23
C GLU A 398 -5.89 33.10 2.84
N ARG A 399 -5.39 31.96 2.36
CA ARG A 399 -6.24 30.82 1.99
C ARG A 399 -6.90 30.24 3.22
N LYS A 400 -8.18 29.90 3.07
CA LYS A 400 -8.92 29.08 4.03
C LYS A 400 -8.31 27.68 4.08
N LEU A 401 -8.32 27.09 5.28
CA LEU A 401 -7.89 25.72 5.50
C LEU A 401 -8.75 24.76 4.69
N LYS A 402 -8.11 23.78 4.05
CA LYS A 402 -8.77 22.63 3.44
C LYS A 402 -8.41 21.41 4.29
N CYS A 403 -9.41 20.63 4.66
CA CYS A 403 -9.22 19.39 5.41
C CYS A 403 -10.32 18.39 5.05
N SER A 404 -9.95 17.10 5.10
CA SER A 404 -10.91 16.01 5.06
C SER A 404 -11.11 15.47 6.47
N ASN A 405 -12.36 15.29 6.88
CA ASN A 405 -12.72 14.74 8.18
C ASN A 405 -13.87 13.76 8.00
N ARG A 406 -13.69 12.52 8.47
CA ARG A 406 -14.67 11.44 8.32
C ARG A 406 -14.62 10.50 9.53
N PHE A 407 -15.79 10.08 10.00
CA PHE A 407 -15.92 9.07 11.05
C PHE A 407 -15.40 7.73 10.57
N LEU A 408 -14.64 7.05 11.43
CA LEU A 408 -14.13 5.71 11.16
C LEU A 408 -15.18 4.65 11.54
N PRO A 409 -15.24 3.50 10.86
CA PRO A 409 -16.17 2.41 11.17
C PRO A 409 -15.68 1.62 12.41
N ILE A 410 -15.51 2.32 13.54
CA ILE A 410 -15.01 1.79 14.81
C ILE A 410 -16.04 2.13 15.87
N PHE A 411 -16.44 1.16 16.70
CA PHE A 411 -17.57 1.34 17.64
C PHE A 411 -17.18 1.39 19.12
N ALA A 412 -15.92 1.70 19.42
CA ALA A 412 -15.48 2.07 20.77
C ALA A 412 -14.46 3.22 20.69
N PRO A 413 -14.40 4.10 21.71
CA PRO A 413 -13.47 5.23 21.76
C PRO A 413 -12.07 4.79 22.22
N PHE A 414 -11.37 4.00 21.41
CA PHE A 414 -10.01 3.53 21.73
C PHE A 414 -9.04 4.69 21.95
N HIS A 415 -8.00 4.40 22.74
CA HIS A 415 -6.94 5.35 23.10
C HIS A 415 -7.49 6.64 23.71
N SER A 416 -8.40 6.48 24.68
CA SER A 416 -9.00 7.62 25.36
C SER A 416 -9.33 7.30 26.82
N HIS A 417 -9.52 8.34 27.62
CA HIS A 417 -9.90 8.22 29.02
C HIS A 417 -11.26 7.51 29.21
N LEU A 418 -12.10 7.43 28.18
CA LEU A 418 -13.41 6.78 28.25
C LEU A 418 -13.33 5.26 28.47
N LEU A 419 -12.17 4.65 28.21
CA LEU A 419 -11.93 3.23 28.40
C LEU A 419 -10.97 2.92 29.55
N ALA A 420 -10.60 3.91 30.37
CA ALA A 420 -9.66 3.71 31.48
C ALA A 420 -10.14 2.63 32.46
N ASP A 421 -11.44 2.63 32.80
CA ASP A 421 -12.02 1.61 33.69
C ASP A 421 -12.04 0.19 33.06
N ALA A 422 -11.97 0.09 31.74
CA ALA A 422 -11.91 -1.19 31.04
C ALA A 422 -10.55 -1.88 31.24
N THR A 423 -9.46 -1.09 31.41
CA THR A 423 -8.10 -1.59 31.56
C THR A 423 -8.00 -2.61 32.69
N ASP A 424 -8.43 -2.24 33.89
CA ASP A 424 -8.36 -3.12 35.07
C ASP A 424 -9.20 -4.39 34.88
N LEU A 425 -10.41 -4.27 34.32
CA LEU A 425 -11.28 -5.43 34.05
C LEU A 425 -10.67 -6.41 33.06
N ILE A 426 -9.97 -5.91 32.02
CA ILE A 426 -9.27 -6.74 31.04
C ILE A 426 -8.09 -7.47 31.70
N LEU A 427 -7.35 -6.77 32.57
CA LEU A 427 -6.22 -7.37 33.29
C LEU A 427 -6.66 -8.43 34.29
N ASP A 428 -7.82 -8.26 34.93
CA ASP A 428 -8.43 -9.29 35.76
C ASP A 428 -8.79 -10.54 34.93
N ASP A 429 -9.39 -10.37 33.75
CA ASP A 429 -9.68 -11.50 32.83
C ASP A 429 -8.39 -12.20 32.38
N VAL A 430 -7.34 -11.43 32.08
CA VAL A 430 -5.99 -11.94 31.74
C VAL A 430 -5.43 -12.81 32.86
N GLN A 431 -5.54 -12.35 34.12
CA GLN A 431 -5.07 -13.11 35.28
C GLN A 431 -5.90 -14.39 35.49
N GLN A 432 -7.22 -14.31 35.40
CA GLN A 432 -8.12 -15.46 35.55
C GLN A 432 -7.83 -16.57 34.52
N HIS A 433 -7.54 -16.18 33.29
CA HIS A 433 -7.25 -17.10 32.19
C HIS A 433 -5.77 -17.41 32.01
N LYS A 434 -4.90 -16.82 32.86
CA LYS A 434 -3.44 -16.97 32.84
C LYS A 434 -2.86 -16.70 31.45
N LEU A 435 -3.35 -15.66 30.78
CA LEU A 435 -2.82 -15.27 29.48
C LEU A 435 -1.41 -14.70 29.67
N ALA A 436 -0.47 -15.19 28.87
CA ALA A 436 0.91 -14.76 28.90
C ALA A 436 1.55 -14.90 27.53
N PHE A 437 2.36 -13.92 27.15
CA PHE A 437 3.30 -14.04 26.04
C PHE A 437 4.69 -14.35 26.61
N LYS A 438 5.36 -15.37 26.05
CA LYS A 438 6.73 -15.72 26.42
C LYS A 438 7.73 -14.70 25.87
N ASN A 439 9.00 -14.85 26.22
CA ASN A 439 10.09 -13.95 25.81
C ASN A 439 10.01 -13.58 24.32
N LEU A 440 9.91 -12.27 24.05
CA LEU A 440 9.95 -11.71 22.71
C LEU A 440 11.34 -11.92 22.09
N GLN A 441 11.41 -12.45 20.88
CA GLN A 441 12.67 -12.80 20.22
C GLN A 441 13.19 -11.69 19.29
N ILE A 442 12.30 -10.85 18.75
CA ILE A 442 12.66 -9.64 18.00
C ILE A 442 12.13 -8.39 18.73
N PRO A 443 12.76 -7.22 18.52
CA PRO A 443 12.23 -5.96 19.02
C PRO A 443 10.79 -5.75 18.56
N VAL A 444 9.91 -5.49 19.53
CA VAL A 444 8.54 -5.04 19.27
C VAL A 444 8.41 -3.63 19.81
N TYR A 445 8.13 -2.67 18.94
CA TYR A 445 8.11 -1.27 19.34
C TYR A 445 6.75 -0.84 19.88
N ASP A 446 6.78 -0.17 21.02
CA ASP A 446 5.63 0.41 21.68
C ASP A 446 5.02 1.53 20.83
N THR A 447 3.69 1.54 20.72
CA THR A 447 2.95 2.51 19.92
C THR A 447 2.90 3.91 20.50
N PHE A 448 3.14 4.08 21.81
CA PHE A 448 3.09 5.38 22.47
C PHE A 448 4.47 6.05 22.51
N ASP A 449 5.49 5.36 23.04
CA ASP A 449 6.82 5.96 23.24
C ASP A 449 7.91 5.46 22.28
N GLY A 450 7.59 4.49 21.40
CA GLY A 450 8.55 3.94 20.43
C GLY A 450 9.62 3.04 21.03
N SER A 451 9.57 2.76 22.34
CA SER A 451 10.55 1.93 23.03
C SER A 451 10.40 0.44 22.70
N ASN A 452 11.45 -0.35 22.92
CA ASN A 452 11.42 -1.78 22.70
C ASN A 452 10.74 -2.50 23.89
N LEU A 453 9.63 -3.18 23.64
CA LEU A 453 8.89 -3.93 24.66
C LEU A 453 9.68 -5.08 25.29
N GLN A 454 10.76 -5.57 24.65
CA GLN A 454 11.70 -6.53 25.27
C GLN A 454 12.36 -5.97 26.52
N GLU A 455 12.50 -4.65 26.61
CA GLU A 455 13.18 -3.93 27.69
C GLU A 455 12.18 -3.41 28.73
N SER A 456 10.88 -3.70 28.55
CA SER A 456 9.83 -3.28 29.46
C SER A 456 10.02 -3.91 30.85
N LYS A 457 9.97 -3.07 31.88
CA LYS A 457 9.93 -3.50 33.28
C LYS A 457 8.56 -4.02 33.70
N GLN A 458 7.51 -3.62 32.99
CA GLN A 458 6.13 -4.04 33.22
C GLN A 458 5.79 -5.28 32.38
N PRO A 459 4.88 -6.14 32.85
CA PRO A 459 4.35 -7.23 32.03
C PRO A 459 3.85 -6.72 30.67
N VAL A 460 4.28 -7.38 29.60
CA VAL A 460 4.00 -6.95 28.22
C VAL A 460 2.50 -6.80 27.95
N ILE A 461 1.66 -7.73 28.45
CA ILE A 461 0.20 -7.65 28.27
C ILE A 461 -0.39 -6.42 28.97
N GLU A 462 0.07 -6.11 30.20
CA GLU A 462 -0.40 -4.94 30.94
C GLU A 462 -0.12 -3.66 30.17
N ARG A 463 1.10 -3.54 29.64
CA ARG A 463 1.49 -2.40 28.82
C ARG A 463 0.65 -2.32 27.53
N ILE A 464 0.45 -3.43 26.82
CA ILE A 464 -0.33 -3.46 25.57
C ILE A 464 -1.80 -3.09 25.80
N VAL A 465 -2.44 -3.63 26.84
CA VAL A 465 -3.84 -3.30 27.16
C VAL A 465 -3.97 -1.81 27.36
N LYS A 466 -3.09 -1.20 28.17
CA LYS A 466 -3.06 0.24 28.40
C LYS A 466 -2.77 1.05 27.13
N SER A 467 -1.89 0.55 26.26
CA SER A 467 -1.60 1.17 24.95
C SER A 467 -2.78 1.13 23.98
N ILE A 468 -3.75 0.23 24.16
CA ILE A 468 -4.95 0.11 23.32
C ILE A 468 -6.13 0.88 23.91
N THR A 469 -6.34 0.81 25.22
CA THR A 469 -7.49 1.42 25.88
C THR A 469 -7.30 2.92 26.11
N GLU A 470 -6.14 3.34 26.62
CA GLU A 470 -5.93 4.68 27.17
C GLU A 470 -4.94 5.53 26.37
N LEU A 471 -3.72 5.01 26.14
CA LEU A 471 -2.63 5.82 25.62
C LEU A 471 -2.81 6.09 24.12
N PRO A 472 -2.47 7.29 23.64
CA PRO A 472 -2.51 7.58 22.21
C PRO A 472 -1.45 6.80 21.44
N VAL A 473 -1.65 6.68 20.14
CA VAL A 473 -0.67 6.09 19.21
C VAL A 473 0.13 7.20 18.55
N HIS A 474 1.46 7.11 18.62
CA HIS A 474 2.41 7.95 17.91
C HIS A 474 3.11 7.13 16.82
N TRP A 475 2.46 6.99 15.66
CA TRP A 475 2.83 5.98 14.67
C TRP A 475 4.18 6.23 14.00
N GLU A 476 4.54 7.49 13.73
CA GLU A 476 5.84 7.84 13.17
C GLU A 476 6.99 7.50 14.12
N ALA A 477 6.81 7.73 15.42
CA ALA A 477 7.79 7.37 16.45
C ALA A 477 7.91 5.84 16.61
N ALA A 478 6.77 5.13 16.66
CA ALA A 478 6.73 3.67 16.76
C ALA A 478 7.38 2.97 15.55
N THR A 479 7.41 3.64 14.39
CA THR A 479 7.98 3.11 13.15
C THR A 479 9.26 3.81 12.71
N GLU A 480 9.90 4.64 13.54
CA GLU A 480 11.11 5.39 13.18
C GLU A 480 12.29 4.47 12.77
N HIS A 481 12.27 3.23 13.26
CA HIS A 481 13.32 2.24 13.11
C HIS A 481 13.63 1.87 11.66
N LYS A 482 14.92 1.68 11.36
CA LYS A 482 15.41 1.45 10.00
C LYS A 482 14.91 0.10 9.45
N ALA A 483 14.19 0.16 8.32
CA ALA A 483 13.81 -0.98 7.50
C ALA A 483 13.94 -0.62 6.02
N THR A 484 14.30 -1.59 5.18
CA THR A 484 14.29 -1.42 3.71
C THR A 484 12.98 -1.91 3.12
N HIS A 485 12.35 -2.88 3.78
CA HIS A 485 11.10 -3.50 3.37
C HIS A 485 10.18 -3.62 4.59
N ILE A 486 8.92 -3.24 4.45
CA ILE A 486 7.92 -3.30 5.54
C ILE A 486 6.70 -4.07 5.03
N LEU A 487 6.32 -5.12 5.76
CA LEU A 487 5.23 -6.02 5.40
C LEU A 487 3.99 -5.66 6.21
N ASP A 488 2.90 -5.31 5.53
CA ASP A 488 1.60 -5.10 6.19
C ASP A 488 0.75 -6.38 6.14
N PHE A 489 0.57 -7.00 7.30
CA PHE A 489 -0.33 -8.14 7.49
C PHE A 489 -1.71 -7.72 8.04
N GLY A 490 -1.93 -6.42 8.21
CA GLY A 490 -3.19 -5.83 8.66
C GLY A 490 -4.32 -5.94 7.63
N PRO A 491 -5.57 -5.72 8.08
CA PRO A 491 -6.73 -5.72 7.19
C PRO A 491 -6.77 -4.47 6.30
N GLY A 492 -7.54 -4.57 5.22
CA GLY A 492 -7.93 -3.44 4.37
C GLY A 492 -7.04 -3.19 3.15
N GLY A 493 -5.96 -3.96 2.95
CA GLY A 493 -5.14 -3.92 1.75
C GLY A 493 -4.66 -2.50 1.39
N VAL A 494 -5.12 -1.99 0.25
CA VAL A 494 -4.82 -0.63 -0.25
C VAL A 494 -5.37 0.50 0.64
N SER A 495 -6.41 0.23 1.43
CA SER A 495 -6.94 1.13 2.48
C SER A 495 -6.30 0.86 3.86
N GLY A 496 -5.39 -0.11 3.91
CA GLY A 496 -4.71 -0.60 5.10
C GLY A 496 -3.65 0.35 5.66
N LEU A 497 -2.96 -0.15 6.68
CA LEU A 497 -1.90 0.58 7.38
C LEU A 497 -0.65 0.76 6.49
N GLY A 498 -0.43 -0.15 5.55
CA GLY A 498 0.69 -0.14 4.61
C GLY A 498 0.76 1.17 3.81
N VAL A 499 -0.32 1.56 3.13
CA VAL A 499 -0.36 2.79 2.30
C VAL A 499 -0.24 4.06 3.14
N LEU A 500 -0.76 4.05 4.37
CA LEU A 500 -0.54 5.13 5.34
C LEU A 500 0.94 5.24 5.70
N THR A 501 1.58 4.13 6.02
CA THR A 501 3.00 4.08 6.41
C THR A 501 3.92 4.39 5.23
N HIS A 502 3.52 4.01 4.00
CA HIS A 502 4.21 4.37 2.75
C HIS A 502 4.37 5.89 2.65
N ARG A 503 3.26 6.64 2.75
CA ARG A 503 3.26 8.10 2.65
C ARG A 503 4.10 8.79 3.73
N ASN A 504 4.16 8.22 4.93
CA ASN A 504 5.02 8.76 5.99
C ASN A 504 6.52 8.53 5.72
N LYS A 505 6.85 7.49 4.94
CA LYS A 505 8.23 7.04 4.70
C LYS A 505 8.70 7.25 3.28
N GLU A 506 7.96 8.00 2.48
CA GLU A 506 8.32 8.31 1.11
C GLU A 506 9.70 9.00 1.05
N GLY A 507 10.52 8.60 0.08
CA GLY A 507 11.89 9.10 -0.08
C GLY A 507 12.92 8.57 0.92
N THR A 508 12.53 7.76 1.92
CA THR A 508 13.46 7.18 2.92
C THR A 508 14.11 5.87 2.47
N GLY A 509 13.65 5.29 1.34
CA GLY A 509 14.11 3.99 0.84
C GLY A 509 13.45 2.77 1.47
N ALA A 510 12.27 2.93 2.09
CA ALA A 510 11.48 1.82 2.62
C ALA A 510 10.38 1.39 1.61
N ARG A 511 10.50 0.17 1.07
CA ARG A 511 9.48 -0.47 0.21
C ARG A 511 8.39 -1.06 1.09
N ILE A 512 7.15 -0.61 0.91
CA ILE A 512 6.00 -1.25 1.56
C ILE A 512 5.53 -2.41 0.69
N ILE A 513 5.22 -3.54 1.32
CA ILE A 513 4.57 -4.69 0.68
C ILE A 513 3.28 -4.97 1.44
N ILE A 514 2.15 -4.81 0.75
CA ILE A 514 0.83 -5.20 1.25
C ILE A 514 0.74 -6.72 1.18
N ALA A 515 1.08 -7.37 2.29
CA ALA A 515 1.17 -8.82 2.35
C ALA A 515 -0.22 -9.48 2.36
N GLY A 516 -1.28 -8.72 2.66
CA GLY A 516 -2.65 -9.21 2.71
C GLY A 516 -3.27 -9.50 1.34
N THR A 517 -3.03 -8.62 0.36
CA THR A 517 -3.72 -8.61 -0.93
C THR A 517 -2.82 -9.10 -2.06
N LEU A 518 -3.38 -9.92 -2.95
CA LEU A 518 -2.81 -10.18 -4.27
C LEU A 518 -3.60 -9.34 -5.27
N ASP A 519 -2.90 -8.45 -5.98
CA ASP A 519 -3.46 -7.60 -7.03
C ASP A 519 -2.38 -7.27 -8.08
N SER A 520 -2.79 -6.63 -9.18
CA SER A 520 -1.86 -6.05 -10.14
C SER A 520 -1.01 -4.94 -9.50
N ASN A 521 0.19 -4.71 -10.02
CA ASN A 521 1.02 -3.60 -9.53
C ASN A 521 0.28 -2.28 -9.73
N PRO A 522 0.34 -1.33 -8.79
CA PRO A 522 -0.21 0.00 -9.01
C PRO A 522 0.53 0.64 -10.19
N LEU A 523 -0.16 1.52 -10.93
CA LEU A 523 0.39 2.16 -12.14
C LEU A 523 1.76 2.81 -11.89
N ASP A 524 1.94 3.42 -10.73
CA ASP A 524 3.16 4.12 -10.32
C ASP A 524 4.16 3.23 -9.56
N ASP A 525 3.83 1.95 -9.35
CA ASP A 525 4.63 0.97 -8.60
C ASP A 525 5.15 1.51 -7.24
N GLU A 526 4.34 2.30 -6.53
CA GLU A 526 4.71 2.96 -5.27
C GLU A 526 5.01 1.97 -4.13
N TYR A 527 4.24 0.88 -4.10
CA TYR A 527 4.33 -0.20 -3.12
C TYR A 527 4.03 -1.56 -3.79
N GLY A 528 4.45 -2.64 -3.14
CA GLY A 528 4.28 -4.00 -3.63
C GLY A 528 3.07 -4.73 -3.02
N PHE A 529 2.73 -5.86 -3.62
CA PHE A 529 1.69 -6.78 -3.14
C PHE A 529 2.26 -8.13 -2.73
N LYS A 530 1.39 -9.04 -2.24
CA LYS A 530 1.74 -10.36 -1.70
C LYS A 530 2.73 -11.16 -2.56
N HIS A 531 2.67 -11.05 -3.89
CA HIS A 531 3.56 -11.79 -4.78
C HIS A 531 5.06 -11.42 -4.63
N GLU A 532 5.41 -10.19 -4.26
CA GLU A 532 6.81 -9.77 -4.06
C GLU A 532 7.51 -10.54 -2.92
N LEU A 533 6.74 -11.07 -1.95
CA LEU A 533 7.27 -11.92 -0.87
C LEU A 533 7.81 -13.25 -1.38
N PHE A 534 7.25 -13.75 -2.47
CA PHE A 534 7.40 -15.12 -2.93
C PHE A 534 8.21 -15.25 -4.23
N GLN A 535 8.70 -14.14 -4.78
CA GLN A 535 9.53 -14.15 -5.98
C GLN A 535 10.80 -14.96 -5.74
N THR A 536 11.15 -15.80 -6.71
CA THR A 536 12.26 -16.77 -6.62
C THR A 536 13.14 -16.76 -7.87
N SER A 537 13.06 -15.70 -8.67
CA SER A 537 13.78 -15.57 -9.95
C SER A 537 15.28 -15.84 -9.80
N SER A 538 15.89 -16.42 -10.84
CA SER A 538 17.29 -16.84 -10.82
C SER A 538 18.29 -15.69 -10.64
N ASP A 539 17.94 -14.48 -11.08
CA ASP A 539 18.75 -13.26 -10.93
C ASP A 539 18.71 -12.68 -9.51
N LYS A 540 17.87 -13.24 -8.63
CA LYS A 540 17.63 -12.79 -7.26
C LYS A 540 17.20 -11.33 -7.14
N ALA A 541 16.71 -10.72 -8.21
CA ALA A 541 16.29 -9.32 -8.19
C ALA A 541 15.13 -9.10 -7.20
N ILE A 542 15.17 -7.94 -6.53
CA ILE A 542 14.07 -7.40 -5.72
C ILE A 542 13.88 -5.92 -6.05
N LYS A 543 12.66 -5.42 -5.84
CA LYS A 543 12.34 -4.00 -6.04
C LYS A 543 12.72 -3.18 -4.81
N TRP A 544 13.60 -2.20 -5.00
CA TRP A 544 14.03 -1.28 -3.94
C TRP A 544 13.25 0.04 -4.03
N ALA A 545 12.84 0.58 -2.88
CA ALA A 545 12.29 1.93 -2.85
C ALA A 545 13.40 2.99 -3.00
N PRO A 546 13.15 4.08 -3.75
CA PRO A 546 14.08 5.20 -3.84
C PRO A 546 14.39 5.82 -2.48
N ASN A 547 15.67 5.94 -2.15
CA ASN A 547 16.14 6.80 -1.07
C ASN A 547 16.65 8.10 -1.70
N TRP A 548 15.91 9.20 -1.56
CA TRP A 548 16.24 10.47 -2.21
C TRP A 548 17.53 11.09 -1.69
N LEU A 549 17.81 10.89 -0.39
CA LEU A 549 19.07 11.35 0.20
C LEU A 549 20.25 10.64 -0.45
N GLU A 550 20.19 9.34 -0.69
CA GLU A 550 21.29 8.60 -1.30
C GLU A 550 21.35 8.76 -2.83
N GLN A 551 20.21 8.74 -3.51
CA GLN A 551 20.12 8.77 -4.97
C GLN A 551 20.40 10.17 -5.54
N TYR A 552 19.99 11.22 -4.84
CA TYR A 552 20.05 12.60 -5.32
C TYR A 552 21.00 13.51 -4.52
N LYS A 553 21.79 12.96 -3.57
CA LYS A 553 22.79 13.76 -2.84
C LYS A 553 23.73 14.49 -3.80
N PRO A 554 23.97 15.79 -3.58
CA PRO A 554 25.05 16.50 -4.25
C PRO A 554 26.40 15.86 -3.87
N THR A 555 27.22 15.56 -4.87
CA THR A 555 28.59 15.05 -4.69
C THR A 555 29.60 16.00 -5.31
N LEU A 556 30.90 15.74 -5.13
CA LEU A 556 31.96 16.51 -5.79
C LEU A 556 32.65 15.65 -6.84
N VAL A 557 32.97 16.24 -7.99
CA VAL A 557 33.75 15.61 -9.05
C VAL A 557 34.87 16.54 -9.52
N LYS A 558 36.04 15.97 -9.83
CA LYS A 558 37.19 16.72 -10.37
C LYS A 558 37.34 16.42 -11.85
N THR A 559 37.50 17.46 -12.65
CA THR A 559 37.90 17.35 -14.05
C THR A 559 39.36 16.93 -14.18
N SER A 560 39.78 16.48 -15.36
CA SER A 560 41.18 16.17 -15.67
C SER A 560 42.13 17.37 -15.48
N LYS A 561 41.61 18.60 -15.59
CA LYS A 561 42.34 19.85 -15.33
C LYS A 561 42.35 20.27 -13.85
N GLY A 562 41.85 19.43 -12.94
CA GLY A 562 41.83 19.69 -11.50
C GLY A 562 40.69 20.59 -11.00
N LYS A 563 39.85 21.14 -11.90
CA LYS A 563 38.69 21.96 -11.50
C LYS A 563 37.61 21.07 -10.86
N VAL A 564 37.14 21.48 -9.69
CA VAL A 564 36.07 20.81 -8.93
C VAL A 564 34.71 21.34 -9.36
N TYR A 565 33.74 20.44 -9.53
CA TYR A 565 32.33 20.74 -9.75
C TYR A 565 31.46 20.04 -8.70
N VAL A 566 30.31 20.66 -8.40
CA VAL A 566 29.23 19.99 -7.69
C VAL A 566 28.48 19.12 -8.69
N ASN A 567 28.47 17.81 -8.45
CA ASN A 567 27.87 16.77 -9.26
C ASN A 567 26.46 16.45 -8.78
N THR A 568 25.49 16.84 -9.60
CA THR A 568 24.04 16.62 -9.52
C THR A 568 23.52 16.18 -10.89
N LYS A 569 22.30 15.64 -10.95
CA LYS A 569 21.63 15.29 -12.23
C LYS A 569 21.65 16.46 -13.24
N PHE A 570 21.44 17.69 -12.77
CA PHE A 570 21.46 18.89 -13.62
C PHE A 570 22.88 19.24 -14.13
N SER A 571 23.89 19.22 -13.26
CA SER A 571 25.28 19.49 -13.68
C SER A 571 25.84 18.41 -14.62
N GLN A 572 25.41 17.15 -14.48
CA GLN A 572 25.81 16.05 -15.36
C GLN A 572 25.29 16.28 -16.77
N LEU A 573 24.03 16.68 -16.90
CA LEU A 573 23.42 17.00 -18.19
C LEU A 573 24.13 18.17 -18.89
N LEU A 574 24.45 19.24 -18.15
CA LEU A 574 25.03 20.45 -18.72
C LEU A 574 26.56 20.45 -18.82
N GLY A 575 27.25 19.54 -18.13
CA GLY A 575 28.72 19.56 -17.99
C GLY A 575 29.27 20.80 -17.29
N ARG A 576 28.44 21.51 -16.51
CA ARG A 576 28.74 22.82 -15.90
C ARG A 576 28.17 22.89 -14.47
N ALA A 577 28.43 23.99 -13.76
CA ALA A 577 27.94 24.15 -12.40
C ALA A 577 26.39 24.07 -12.36
N PRO A 578 25.77 23.52 -11.30
CA PRO A 578 24.32 23.36 -11.20
C PRO A 578 23.61 24.67 -10.82
N LEU A 579 24.04 25.78 -11.44
CA LEU A 579 23.52 27.13 -11.23
C LEU A 579 23.31 27.75 -12.61
N MET A 580 22.11 28.28 -12.83
CA MET A 580 21.74 28.92 -14.09
C MET A 580 21.11 30.28 -13.86
N VAL A 581 21.19 31.15 -14.87
CA VAL A 581 20.52 32.45 -14.88
C VAL A 581 19.25 32.33 -15.73
N PRO A 582 18.05 32.53 -15.14
CA PRO A 582 16.81 32.36 -15.87
C PRO A 582 16.58 33.48 -16.88
N GLY A 583 15.74 33.20 -17.88
CA GLY A 583 15.29 34.17 -18.86
C GLY A 583 14.39 35.22 -18.23
N MET A 584 14.81 36.48 -18.21
CA MET A 584 14.06 37.62 -17.69
C MET A 584 14.02 38.74 -18.74
N THR A 585 12.81 39.10 -19.20
CA THR A 585 12.60 40.03 -20.31
C THR A 585 13.44 41.32 -20.26
N PRO A 586 13.54 42.08 -19.17
CA PRO A 586 14.34 43.31 -19.18
C PRO A 586 15.85 43.05 -19.02
N SER A 587 16.26 41.92 -18.45
CA SER A 587 17.65 41.71 -18.02
C SER A 587 18.42 40.83 -18.99
N THR A 588 17.92 39.64 -19.30
CA THR A 588 18.61 38.67 -20.17
C THR A 588 18.19 38.78 -21.63
N VAL A 589 17.55 39.89 -22.01
CA VAL A 589 17.42 40.29 -23.42
C VAL A 589 18.75 40.80 -23.96
N ASN A 590 19.60 41.43 -23.13
CA ASN A 590 20.89 41.96 -23.56
C ASN A 590 21.86 40.81 -23.94
N PRO A 591 22.36 40.72 -25.19
CA PRO A 591 23.31 39.69 -25.60
C PRO A 591 24.61 39.67 -24.78
N GLU A 592 25.06 40.82 -24.28
CA GLU A 592 26.32 40.94 -23.54
C GLU A 592 26.28 40.20 -22.19
N ILE A 593 25.19 40.33 -21.43
CA ILE A 593 25.06 39.62 -20.14
C ILE A 593 24.93 38.11 -20.36
N VAL A 594 24.29 37.71 -21.46
CA VAL A 594 24.17 36.30 -21.86
C VAL A 594 25.55 35.73 -22.18
N ALA A 595 26.31 36.38 -23.07
CA ALA A 595 27.65 35.94 -23.44
C ALA A 595 28.62 35.93 -22.25
N ALA A 596 28.59 36.98 -21.39
CA ALA A 596 29.44 37.06 -20.22
C ALA A 596 29.17 35.92 -19.22
N SER A 597 27.90 35.61 -18.95
CA SER A 597 27.49 34.52 -18.05
C SER A 597 27.91 33.14 -18.59
N LEU A 598 27.76 32.94 -19.90
CA LEU A 598 28.26 31.74 -20.57
C LEU A 598 29.78 31.63 -20.42
N ASN A 599 30.53 32.69 -20.70
CA ASN A 599 31.99 32.66 -20.60
C ASN A 599 32.50 32.43 -19.17
N ALA A 600 31.74 32.85 -18.16
CA ALA A 600 31.99 32.59 -16.75
C ALA A 600 31.79 31.11 -16.35
N GLY A 601 31.09 30.32 -17.18
CA GLY A 601 30.88 28.89 -16.92
C GLY A 601 29.49 28.52 -16.39
N TYR A 602 28.53 29.45 -16.41
CA TYR A 602 27.12 29.22 -16.01
C TYR A 602 26.16 29.17 -17.21
N HIS A 603 25.12 28.36 -17.11
CA HIS A 603 24.02 28.31 -18.09
C HIS A 603 23.14 29.55 -17.95
N ILE A 604 22.63 30.07 -19.07
CA ILE A 604 21.73 31.22 -19.10
C ILE A 604 20.75 31.09 -20.28
N GLU A 605 19.54 31.62 -20.09
CA GLU A 605 18.50 31.70 -21.10
C GLU A 605 18.39 33.12 -21.66
N LEU A 606 18.51 33.27 -22.99
CA LEU A 606 18.20 34.51 -23.71
C LEU A 606 16.69 34.78 -23.61
N ALA A 607 16.30 35.96 -23.12
CA ALA A 607 14.89 36.29 -22.96
C ALA A 607 14.24 36.66 -24.29
N GLY A 608 13.39 35.77 -24.81
CA GLY A 608 12.68 35.99 -26.06
C GLY A 608 11.67 37.12 -26.04
N GLY A 609 11.12 37.44 -24.85
CA GLY A 609 10.08 38.45 -24.68
C GLY A 609 10.47 39.88 -25.06
N GLY A 610 11.77 40.17 -25.24
CA GLY A 610 12.26 41.47 -25.70
C GLY A 610 12.49 41.56 -27.21
N TYR A 611 12.23 40.48 -27.95
CA TYR A 611 12.36 40.42 -29.40
C TYR A 611 10.97 40.31 -30.04
N PHE A 612 10.76 41.05 -31.14
CA PHE A 612 9.45 41.15 -31.78
C PHE A 612 9.41 40.53 -33.18
N SER A 613 10.53 40.02 -33.68
CA SER A 613 10.65 39.37 -34.98
C SER A 613 11.83 38.40 -35.03
N GLY A 614 11.74 37.40 -35.91
CA GLY A 614 12.80 36.42 -36.11
C GLY A 614 14.16 37.03 -36.48
N PRO A 615 14.25 38.00 -37.41
CA PRO A 615 15.52 38.64 -37.74
C PRO A 615 16.17 39.38 -36.57
N MET A 616 15.38 40.02 -35.70
CA MET A 616 15.89 40.74 -34.53
C MET A 616 16.50 39.76 -33.51
N MET A 617 15.81 38.65 -33.23
CA MET A 617 16.32 37.61 -32.34
C MET A 617 17.54 36.89 -32.94
N THR A 618 17.52 36.62 -34.25
CA THR A 618 18.66 35.99 -34.95
C THR A 618 19.93 36.82 -34.79
N LYS A 619 19.85 38.13 -35.02
CA LYS A 619 20.98 39.04 -34.84
C LYS A 619 21.53 38.99 -33.41
N ALA A 620 20.66 38.97 -32.41
CA ALA A 620 21.09 38.86 -31.03
C ALA A 620 21.73 37.51 -30.71
N ILE A 621 21.22 36.42 -31.27
CA ILE A 621 21.82 35.10 -31.14
C ILE A 621 23.20 35.09 -31.81
N ASP A 622 23.34 35.67 -33.01
CA ASP A 622 24.63 35.81 -33.70
C ASP A 622 25.64 36.61 -32.83
N ASP A 623 25.20 37.71 -32.21
CA ASP A 623 26.01 38.50 -31.30
C ASP A 623 26.47 37.68 -30.09
N VAL A 624 25.61 36.83 -29.51
CA VAL A 624 26.02 35.91 -28.43
C VAL A 624 27.02 34.88 -28.96
N VAL A 625 26.73 34.22 -30.09
CA VAL A 625 27.58 33.16 -30.66
C VAL A 625 28.97 33.68 -31.00
N ALA A 626 29.08 34.91 -31.51
CA ALA A 626 30.36 35.55 -31.81
C ALA A 626 31.22 35.84 -30.55
N ASN A 627 30.59 35.98 -29.38
CA ASN A 627 31.25 36.40 -28.15
C ASN A 627 31.43 35.29 -27.09
N ILE A 628 30.89 34.09 -27.31
CA ILE A 628 31.06 32.96 -26.38
C ILE A 628 32.23 32.06 -26.77
N LYS A 629 32.77 31.34 -25.78
CA LYS A 629 33.77 30.29 -26.02
C LYS A 629 33.21 29.22 -26.97
N PRO A 630 33.97 28.78 -28.00
CA PRO A 630 33.56 27.70 -28.88
C PRO A 630 33.16 26.43 -28.11
N GLY A 631 32.01 25.87 -28.47
CA GLY A 631 31.43 24.68 -27.82
C GLY A 631 30.51 24.98 -26.64
N TYR A 632 30.33 26.25 -26.23
CA TYR A 632 29.29 26.60 -25.24
C TYR A 632 27.93 26.79 -25.92
N GLY A 633 26.88 26.33 -25.25
CA GLY A 633 25.49 26.53 -25.67
C GLY A 633 24.73 27.52 -24.80
N LEU A 634 23.72 28.16 -25.38
CA LEU A 634 22.76 29.05 -24.69
C LEU A 634 21.36 28.43 -24.68
N GLY A 635 20.55 28.77 -23.69
CA GLY A 635 19.11 28.52 -23.74
C GLY A 635 18.34 29.71 -24.32
N ILE A 636 17.10 29.49 -24.75
CA ILE A 636 16.14 30.55 -25.08
C ILE A 636 14.91 30.40 -24.18
N ASN A 637 14.45 31.50 -23.57
CA ASN A 637 13.21 31.52 -22.81
C ASN A 637 12.10 32.20 -23.61
N LEU A 638 11.05 31.45 -23.95
CA LEU A 638 9.81 31.97 -24.53
C LEU A 638 8.70 32.01 -23.47
N ILE A 639 7.65 32.78 -23.77
CA ILE A 639 6.52 33.10 -22.88
C ILE A 639 5.29 32.48 -23.53
N TYR A 640 4.71 31.47 -22.90
CA TYR A 640 3.64 30.66 -23.49
C TYR A 640 2.38 31.45 -23.81
N VAL A 641 2.02 32.39 -22.93
CA VAL A 641 0.86 33.28 -23.09
C VAL A 641 1.02 34.34 -24.20
N ASN A 642 2.17 34.39 -24.90
CA ASN A 642 2.37 35.24 -26.06
C ASN A 642 2.38 34.38 -27.35
N PRO A 643 1.20 34.07 -27.94
CA PRO A 643 1.11 33.20 -29.10
C PRO A 643 1.79 33.78 -30.35
N PHE A 644 1.81 35.11 -30.49
CA PHE A 644 2.52 35.77 -31.59
C PHE A 644 4.02 35.48 -31.53
N MET A 645 4.61 35.52 -30.34
CA MET A 645 6.02 35.17 -30.16
C MET A 645 6.29 33.70 -30.48
N LEU A 646 5.43 32.78 -30.04
CA LEU A 646 5.58 31.36 -30.34
C LEU A 646 5.47 31.09 -31.86
N GLN A 647 4.56 31.78 -32.55
CA GLN A 647 4.30 31.60 -33.98
C GLN A 647 5.55 31.81 -34.84
N TRP A 648 6.41 32.77 -34.51
CA TRP A 648 7.68 32.96 -35.23
C TRP A 648 8.88 32.35 -34.49
N GLY A 649 8.84 32.26 -33.16
CA GLY A 649 9.96 31.83 -32.34
C GLY A 649 10.22 30.32 -32.44
N ILE A 650 9.18 29.50 -32.48
CA ILE A 650 9.34 28.04 -32.58
C ILE A 650 9.91 27.64 -33.96
N PRO A 651 9.35 28.11 -35.11
CA PRO A 651 9.96 27.84 -36.42
C PRO A 651 11.39 28.37 -36.54
N LEU A 652 11.67 29.55 -35.95
CA LEU A 652 13.03 30.10 -35.93
C LEU A 652 14.00 29.18 -35.18
N ILE A 653 13.63 28.68 -34.00
CA ILE A 653 14.48 27.77 -33.23
C ILE A 653 14.77 26.51 -34.05
N LYS A 654 13.75 25.93 -34.70
CA LYS A 654 13.91 24.77 -35.58
C LYS A 654 14.93 25.05 -36.68
N GLU A 655 14.75 26.15 -37.43
CA GLU A 655 15.65 26.56 -38.51
C GLU A 655 17.09 26.80 -38.02
N LEU A 656 17.27 27.52 -36.91
CA LEU A 656 18.60 27.80 -36.36
C LEU A 656 19.28 26.53 -35.84
N ARG A 657 18.54 25.60 -35.25
CA ARG A 657 19.07 24.31 -34.82
C ARG A 657 19.48 23.43 -35.98
N GLU A 658 18.70 23.38 -37.06
CA GLU A 658 19.06 22.70 -38.30
C GLU A 658 20.34 23.28 -38.93
N LYS A 659 20.56 24.59 -38.80
CA LYS A 659 21.82 25.27 -39.19
C LYS A 659 22.99 25.04 -38.23
N GLY A 660 22.79 24.34 -37.11
CA GLY A 660 23.84 24.02 -36.15
C GLY A 660 24.15 25.12 -35.14
N TYR A 661 23.25 26.09 -34.94
CA TYR A 661 23.41 27.08 -33.88
C TYR A 661 23.47 26.41 -32.49
N PRO A 662 24.27 26.93 -31.54
CA PRO A 662 24.49 26.31 -30.24
C PRO A 662 23.35 26.60 -29.24
N ILE A 663 22.09 26.58 -29.70
CA ILE A 663 20.90 26.76 -28.84
C ILE A 663 20.61 25.42 -28.15
N GLN A 664 21.10 25.21 -26.95
CA GLN A 664 21.00 23.90 -26.29
C GLN A 664 19.62 23.61 -25.69
N SER A 665 18.83 24.65 -25.37
CA SER A 665 17.55 24.48 -24.68
C SER A 665 16.53 25.55 -25.02
N LEU A 666 15.27 25.16 -24.83
CA LEU A 666 14.11 26.05 -24.83
C LEU A 666 13.47 25.96 -23.44
N THR A 667 13.18 27.11 -22.84
CA THR A 667 12.40 27.19 -21.62
C THR A 667 11.08 27.90 -21.92
N ILE A 668 9.98 27.28 -21.56
CA ILE A 668 8.64 27.84 -21.68
C ILE A 668 8.21 28.38 -20.31
N GLY A 669 8.10 29.70 -20.22
CA GLY A 669 7.62 30.41 -19.04
C GLY A 669 6.17 30.85 -19.17
N ALA A 670 5.58 31.24 -18.04
CA ALA A 670 4.21 31.78 -17.95
C ALA A 670 3.12 30.83 -18.50
N GLY A 671 3.31 29.53 -18.30
CA GLY A 671 2.39 28.48 -18.75
C GLY A 671 3.16 27.19 -19.01
N VAL A 672 2.46 26.06 -18.92
CA VAL A 672 2.95 24.74 -19.32
C VAL A 672 2.17 24.33 -20.57
N PRO A 673 2.83 23.93 -21.68
CA PRO A 673 2.14 23.46 -22.88
C PRO A 673 1.30 22.20 -22.65
N SER A 674 0.37 21.92 -23.57
CA SER A 674 -0.28 20.60 -23.60
C SER A 674 0.71 19.52 -24.04
N ILE A 675 0.38 18.25 -23.80
CA ILE A 675 1.25 17.12 -24.14
C ILE A 675 1.55 17.06 -25.65
N GLU A 676 0.58 17.37 -26.51
CA GLU A 676 0.75 17.35 -27.97
C GLU A 676 1.73 18.43 -28.42
N VAL A 677 1.59 19.64 -27.88
CA VAL A 677 2.49 20.77 -28.17
C VAL A 677 3.89 20.53 -27.61
N ALA A 678 3.99 19.98 -26.39
CA ALA A 678 5.28 19.61 -25.79
C ALA A 678 5.98 18.52 -26.60
N THR A 679 5.24 17.54 -27.13
CA THR A 679 5.77 16.47 -28.00
C THR A 679 6.41 17.06 -29.25
N GLU A 680 5.74 18.00 -29.93
CA GLU A 680 6.30 18.73 -31.08
C GLU A 680 7.62 19.45 -30.70
N TYR A 681 7.65 20.11 -29.55
CA TYR A 681 8.86 20.83 -29.09
C TYR A 681 10.02 19.88 -28.77
N ILE A 682 9.74 18.68 -28.25
CA ILE A 682 10.73 17.69 -27.86
C ILE A 682 11.29 16.98 -29.11
N GLU A 683 10.43 16.55 -30.02
CA GLU A 683 10.81 15.71 -31.15
C GLU A 683 11.38 16.52 -32.33
N GLU A 684 10.87 17.72 -32.60
CA GLU A 684 11.20 18.44 -33.83
C GLU A 684 12.32 19.47 -33.70
N LEU A 685 12.55 20.04 -32.51
CA LEU A 685 13.47 21.17 -32.34
C LEU A 685 14.93 20.75 -32.13
N GLY A 686 15.21 19.46 -31.93
CA GLY A 686 16.57 18.93 -31.73
C GLY A 686 17.26 19.44 -30.46
N LEU A 687 16.50 19.84 -29.44
CA LEU A 687 17.02 20.42 -28.19
C LEU A 687 17.71 19.37 -27.31
N THR A 688 18.67 19.81 -26.49
CA THR A 688 19.29 18.93 -25.49
C THR A 688 18.38 18.74 -24.28
N HIS A 689 17.63 19.77 -23.90
CA HIS A 689 16.64 19.73 -22.82
C HIS A 689 15.58 20.81 -23.00
N LEU A 690 14.40 20.56 -22.43
CA LEU A 690 13.27 21.48 -22.36
C LEU A 690 13.06 21.93 -20.90
N GLY A 691 12.98 23.23 -20.66
CA GLY A 691 12.66 23.82 -19.37
C GLY A 691 11.19 24.21 -19.26
N LEU A 692 10.55 23.88 -18.15
CA LEU A 692 9.17 24.29 -17.83
C LEU A 692 9.15 25.05 -16.50
N LYS A 693 8.28 26.07 -16.40
CA LYS A 693 8.12 26.90 -15.19
C LYS A 693 6.70 26.74 -14.62
N PRO A 694 6.39 25.63 -13.94
CA PRO A 694 5.07 25.42 -13.36
C PRO A 694 4.82 26.37 -12.19
N GLY A 695 3.60 26.92 -12.11
CA GLY A 695 3.19 27.87 -11.08
C GLY A 695 2.16 27.34 -10.08
N SER A 696 1.65 26.12 -10.29
CA SER A 696 0.63 25.45 -9.47
C SER A 696 0.91 23.94 -9.41
N ILE A 697 0.22 23.24 -8.52
CA ILE A 697 0.29 21.77 -8.42
C ILE A 697 -0.21 21.13 -9.72
N ASP A 698 -1.33 21.59 -10.27
CA ASP A 698 -1.86 21.08 -11.54
C ASP A 698 -0.86 21.28 -12.70
N ALA A 699 -0.08 22.36 -12.67
CA ALA A 699 0.97 22.60 -13.66
C ALA A 699 2.23 21.73 -13.44
N ILE A 700 2.44 21.17 -12.25
CA ILE A 700 3.51 20.17 -11.99
C ILE A 700 3.05 18.79 -12.50
N SER A 701 1.76 18.48 -12.36
CA SER A 701 1.18 17.23 -12.86
C SER A 701 1.04 17.17 -14.38
N GLN A 702 0.87 18.34 -15.02
CA GLN A 702 0.83 18.53 -16.47
C GLN A 702 2.23 18.46 -17.09
#